data_AF-A0A497J187-F1
#
_entry.id   AF-A0A497J187-F1
#
_cell.length_a   1.000
_cell.length_b   1.000
_cell.length_c   1.000
_cell.angle_alpha   90.00
_cell.angle_beta   90.00
_cell.angle_gamma   90.00
#
_symmetry.space_group_name_H-M   'P 1'
#
loop_
_entity.id
_entity.type
_entity.pdbx_description
1 polymer ?
#
loop_
_entity_poly.entity_id
_entity_poly.type
_entity_poly.pdbx_seq_one_letter_code
_entity_poly.pdbx_strand_id
1 'polypeptide(L)'
;GPYFRDKPAEDILGEYALMFKQHIKEFKEETTPLEEVAPPEEIVSPENQTSGPPKLSVNFTVHVPANTPSNATIYLVFISFADGSEIRRIPMKAKDDTWSAQVNDLLEGSLLRYAYELGYKDQGEWEVTRESFDENIKINFRYLLVSPSTRFVEDWVACWRDISSSPLTGTVIGTVRDNKTGIPLIDATVSIAGVHLGTDHEGKFVLEGVPVGKQRVTVVTTLGDYKPFSKVVEVKPGETAIINFGLEPARRVNVTFNVIVPERTPKNAIVKISGNVYQLGSICWLLNNLAPDPARWVNMERISENKFTATVELYEGTYVEYIYTLGLNQERSLTGEAVIRSFVVGSSDEIRDDKIETWSVGGEVMLTLNVKVPANTPPNEPIFIDVGGPILPMDKISDNRWTFTYFTGPGTWNYKYVRGLVGMGHERLDGLQEFRTVVISESDLVVEDEVQAWRWYPEGDYPPPYEFQVVEIKPRDLFINGIFLSDFWWPSITPLISASLDRLDDINADWVALAHGWGWEKAEPVPKLSTRSVRVFVSSMPAEELKAVVQELQSRGKKVYLSLLMDESPIAGMSFWAPHSEEWYDQWYQEARRFYLYHAKLAEDLGVDALQLHGVQLFQYDDPDLRKKVDDYMRSIIQEMRNLFSGYLIVDGPTTGYTHYELVDFIGVSVWKDLGVSEDASVEELKMAFDSYFDNEVKWMYEEFKKPIVITQFAYPSINNGANQAPYISAFFEDDASVVLDLEEQARIYEAVFRSIAEREWIVGFLPFGYSYITLPESKDETIRGKPAEIVLSGYYQAFRDLKATKNNKGYAVCFTRPNLLARTLHSSNMLVAIGRRSKYLSMS
;
A
#
# COMPACT_ATOMS: atom_id res chain seq x y z
N GLY A 1 -6.83 1.51 12.73
CA GLY A 1 -6.39 1.19 14.11
C GLY A 1 -6.92 2.22 15.10
N PRO A 2 -7.25 1.85 16.35
CA PRO A 2 -7.87 2.72 17.36
C PRO A 2 -7.12 4.02 17.67
N TYR A 3 -5.80 4.09 17.45
CA TYR A 3 -4.98 5.30 17.70
C TYR A 3 -5.26 6.47 16.74
N PHE A 4 -5.87 6.19 15.58
CA PHE A 4 -6.26 7.21 14.61
C PHE A 4 -7.72 7.62 14.73
N ARG A 5 -8.49 7.03 15.66
CA ARG A 5 -9.91 7.38 15.86
C ARG A 5 -10.09 8.77 16.45
N ASP A 6 -9.09 9.29 17.18
CA ASP A 6 -9.22 10.54 17.95
C ASP A 6 -8.34 11.70 17.46
N LYS A 7 -7.55 11.52 16.37
CA LYS A 7 -6.72 12.59 15.79
C LYS A 7 -7.25 13.03 14.41
N PRO A 8 -7.44 14.33 14.16
CA PRO A 8 -7.70 14.85 12.83
C PRO A 8 -6.62 14.40 11.84
N ALA A 9 -7.01 14.02 10.62
CA ALA A 9 -6.07 13.66 9.55
C ALA A 9 -5.02 14.75 9.26
N GLU A 10 -5.35 16.00 9.60
CA GLU A 10 -4.50 17.18 9.49
C GLU A 10 -3.31 17.17 10.46
N ASP A 11 -3.43 16.55 11.64
CA ASP A 11 -2.33 16.45 12.61
C ASP A 11 -1.33 15.36 12.23
N ILE A 12 -1.81 14.26 11.64
CA ILE A 12 -0.98 13.16 11.13
C ILE A 12 -0.17 13.64 9.92
N LEU A 13 -0.81 14.33 8.99
CA LEU A 13 -0.14 14.93 7.82
C LEU A 13 0.70 16.15 8.21
N GLY A 14 0.28 16.88 9.25
CA GLY A 14 1.00 18.02 9.82
C GLY A 14 2.36 17.64 10.38
N GLU A 15 2.46 16.53 11.12
CA GLU A 15 3.76 16.03 11.62
C GLU A 15 4.70 15.65 10.46
N TYR A 16 4.23 14.94 9.42
CA TYR A 16 5.06 14.61 8.25
C TYR A 16 5.43 15.83 7.39
N ALA A 17 4.52 16.79 7.21
CA ALA A 17 4.78 18.00 6.44
C ALA A 17 5.65 19.02 7.20
N LEU A 18 5.55 19.10 8.52
CA LEU A 18 6.40 19.96 9.36
C LEU A 18 7.84 19.42 9.40
N MET A 19 8.01 18.09 9.46
CA MET A 19 9.33 17.43 9.38
C MET A 19 10.04 17.71 8.04
N PHE A 20 9.30 17.69 6.92
CA PHE A 20 9.84 18.09 5.61
C PHE A 20 10.17 19.60 5.52
N LYS A 21 9.37 20.46 6.14
CA LYS A 21 9.57 21.92 6.12
C LYS A 21 10.75 22.39 6.98
N GLN A 22 11.09 21.68 8.04
CA GLN A 22 12.20 22.05 8.93
C GLN A 22 13.58 21.88 8.25
N HIS A 23 13.73 20.86 7.39
CA HIS A 23 14.97 20.60 6.64
C HIS A 23 15.28 21.65 5.56
N ILE A 24 14.26 22.29 4.99
CA ILE A 24 14.42 23.33 3.95
C ILE A 24 14.78 24.69 4.58
N LYS A 25 14.36 24.95 5.83
CA LYS A 25 14.51 26.26 6.46
C LYS A 25 15.94 26.53 6.95
N GLU A 26 16.71 25.50 7.26
CA GLU A 26 18.10 25.62 7.72
C GLU A 26 19.11 25.88 6.57
N PHE A 27 18.67 25.83 5.31
CA PHE A 27 19.54 25.91 4.13
C PHE A 27 19.66 27.30 3.48
N LYS A 28 18.98 28.34 3.99
CA LYS A 28 18.78 29.61 3.23
C LYS A 28 19.37 30.88 3.83
N GLU A 29 20.05 30.86 4.97
CA GLU A 29 20.77 32.03 5.46
C GLU A 29 22.18 32.07 4.87
N GLU A 30 22.29 32.56 3.63
CA GLU A 30 23.42 33.35 3.06
C GLU A 30 23.56 33.12 1.55
N THR A 31 22.87 33.92 0.72
CA THR A 31 23.36 34.21 -0.64
C THR A 31 23.04 35.66 -1.01
N THR A 32 24.08 36.44 -1.33
CA THR A 32 24.00 37.76 -1.98
C THR A 32 24.18 37.58 -3.50
N PRO A 33 23.64 38.46 -4.36
CA PRO A 33 23.63 38.23 -5.80
C PRO A 33 24.97 38.61 -6.46
N LEU A 34 25.48 37.76 -7.35
CA LEU A 34 26.67 38.05 -8.18
C LEU A 34 26.34 37.98 -9.68
N GLU A 35 27.03 38.85 -10.42
CA GLU A 35 26.84 39.24 -11.81
C GLU A 35 27.07 38.14 -12.87
N GLU A 36 26.42 38.31 -14.02
CA GLU A 36 26.50 37.47 -15.22
C GLU A 36 27.93 37.30 -15.76
N VAL A 37 28.33 36.05 -15.98
CA VAL A 37 29.50 35.69 -16.80
C VAL A 37 29.06 34.71 -17.91
N ALA A 38 29.50 35.00 -19.14
CA ALA A 38 29.13 34.29 -20.37
C ALA A 38 29.54 32.80 -20.41
N PRO A 39 28.82 31.95 -21.17
CA PRO A 39 29.01 30.50 -21.16
C PRO A 39 30.28 30.04 -21.92
N PRO A 40 30.95 28.96 -21.50
CA PRO A 40 32.01 28.32 -22.27
C PRO A 40 31.46 27.30 -23.28
N GLU A 41 32.22 27.12 -24.36
CA GLU A 41 31.90 26.36 -25.59
C GLU A 41 31.67 24.84 -25.39
N GLU A 42 30.75 24.30 -26.20
CA GLU A 42 30.35 22.89 -26.29
C GLU A 42 31.48 21.95 -26.71
N ILE A 43 31.63 20.84 -25.98
CA ILE A 43 32.39 19.66 -26.42
C ILE A 43 31.39 18.61 -26.92
N VAL A 44 31.34 18.43 -28.24
CA VAL A 44 30.52 17.41 -28.93
C VAL A 44 31.19 16.03 -28.82
N SER A 45 30.42 15.01 -28.43
CA SER A 45 30.79 13.59 -28.50
C SER A 45 29.78 12.81 -29.38
N PRO A 46 30.18 11.68 -30.01
CA PRO A 46 29.66 11.28 -31.31
C PRO A 46 28.30 10.58 -31.28
N GLU A 47 27.54 10.85 -32.34
CA GLU A 47 26.20 10.36 -32.66
C GLU A 47 26.10 8.83 -32.74
N ASN A 48 25.22 8.27 -31.92
CA ASN A 48 24.34 7.17 -32.30
C ASN A 48 22.92 7.54 -31.84
N GLN A 49 22.34 8.58 -32.46
CA GLN A 49 20.97 8.99 -32.19
C GLN A 49 20.01 8.11 -33.02
N THR A 50 19.41 7.10 -32.40
CA THR A 50 18.00 6.84 -32.71
C THR A 50 17.26 8.10 -32.31
N SER A 51 16.78 8.89 -33.29
CA SER A 51 16.08 10.15 -33.02
C SER A 51 14.93 9.87 -32.05
N GLY A 52 15.04 10.36 -30.82
CA GLY A 52 13.98 10.24 -29.82
C GLY A 52 12.68 10.89 -30.30
N PRO A 53 11.58 10.76 -29.52
CA PRO A 53 10.34 11.44 -29.83
C PRO A 53 10.58 12.94 -30.07
N PRO A 54 9.88 13.57 -31.02
CA PRO A 54 10.07 14.99 -31.28
C PRO A 54 9.65 15.82 -30.06
N LYS A 55 10.22 17.02 -29.94
CA LYS A 55 9.78 18.01 -28.95
C LYS A 55 8.67 18.89 -29.51
N LEU A 56 7.70 19.24 -28.68
CA LEU A 56 6.51 20.00 -29.02
C LEU A 56 6.42 21.29 -28.19
N SER A 57 5.82 22.32 -28.79
CA SER A 57 5.35 23.51 -28.08
C SER A 57 3.87 23.35 -27.73
N VAL A 58 3.53 23.62 -26.48
CA VAL A 58 2.16 23.57 -25.95
C VAL A 58 1.75 24.94 -25.44
N ASN A 59 0.60 25.42 -25.91
CA ASN A 59 -0.02 26.65 -25.41
C ASN A 59 -1.07 26.27 -24.36
N PHE A 60 -0.84 26.70 -23.12
CA PHE A 60 -1.79 26.59 -22.03
C PHE A 60 -2.66 27.84 -21.98
N THR A 61 -3.95 27.65 -21.84
CA THR A 61 -4.95 28.67 -21.55
C THR A 61 -5.77 28.20 -20.37
N VAL A 62 -5.90 29.02 -19.34
CA VAL A 62 -6.66 28.71 -18.15
C VAL A 62 -7.74 29.76 -17.92
N HIS A 63 -8.94 29.26 -17.63
CA HIS A 63 -10.07 30.03 -17.14
C HIS A 63 -10.07 29.96 -15.62
N VAL A 64 -10.24 31.10 -14.96
CA VAL A 64 -10.17 31.20 -13.50
C VAL A 64 -11.51 31.67 -12.93
N PRO A 65 -11.78 31.44 -11.64
CA PRO A 65 -13.00 31.88 -10.99
C PRO A 65 -13.18 33.40 -11.06
N ALA A 66 -14.42 33.88 -11.15
CA ALA A 66 -14.71 35.32 -11.26
C ALA A 66 -14.28 36.15 -10.04
N ASN A 67 -14.09 35.51 -8.87
CA ASN A 67 -13.55 36.13 -7.66
C ASN A 67 -12.00 36.14 -7.62
N THR A 68 -11.33 35.73 -8.69
CA THR A 68 -9.87 35.86 -8.82
C THR A 68 -9.49 37.34 -8.85
N PRO A 69 -8.57 37.81 -7.97
CA PRO A 69 -8.18 39.22 -7.95
C PRO A 69 -7.59 39.65 -9.30
N SER A 70 -8.12 40.75 -9.86
CA SER A 70 -7.73 41.25 -11.19
C SER A 70 -6.25 41.65 -11.31
N ASN A 71 -5.57 41.90 -10.19
CA ASN A 71 -4.15 42.23 -10.13
C ASN A 71 -3.26 41.01 -9.83
N ALA A 72 -3.83 39.82 -9.61
CA ALA A 72 -3.05 38.63 -9.29
C ALA A 72 -2.38 38.06 -10.55
N THR A 73 -1.17 37.53 -10.36
CA THR A 73 -0.49 36.74 -11.38
C THR A 73 -0.88 35.28 -11.22
N ILE A 74 -1.30 34.65 -12.31
CA ILE A 74 -1.52 33.19 -12.34
C ILE A 74 -0.24 32.53 -12.83
N TYR A 75 0.15 31.45 -12.16
CA TYR A 75 1.31 30.67 -12.52
C TYR A 75 0.93 29.28 -13.01
N LEU A 76 1.60 28.83 -14.06
CA LEU A 76 1.67 27.42 -14.43
C LEU A 76 2.92 26.82 -13.78
N VAL A 77 2.72 25.78 -12.97
CA VAL A 77 3.78 25.16 -12.16
C VAL A 77 3.95 23.70 -12.58
N PHE A 78 5.15 23.29 -12.98
CA PHE A 78 5.52 21.90 -13.22
C PHE A 78 6.11 21.29 -11.96
N ILE A 79 5.72 20.05 -11.66
CA ILE A 79 5.96 19.41 -10.37
C ILE A 79 6.82 18.16 -10.56
N SER A 80 7.85 18.04 -9.73
CA SER A 80 8.78 16.92 -9.67
C SER A 80 8.09 15.65 -9.19
N PHE A 81 8.44 14.51 -9.81
CA PHE A 81 8.02 13.21 -9.31
C PHE A 81 8.77 12.80 -8.04
N ALA A 82 10.00 13.29 -7.85
CA ALA A 82 10.95 12.76 -6.87
C ALA A 82 10.57 13.16 -5.44
N ASP A 83 10.16 14.42 -5.26
CA ASP A 83 9.91 15.04 -3.96
C ASP A 83 8.69 15.99 -3.98
N GLY A 84 7.98 16.07 -5.11
CA GLY A 84 6.86 17.00 -5.28
C GLY A 84 7.26 18.48 -5.36
N SER A 85 8.57 18.77 -5.46
CA SER A 85 9.07 20.13 -5.59
C SER A 85 8.69 20.76 -6.94
N GLU A 86 8.74 22.09 -6.99
CA GLU A 86 8.55 22.82 -8.23
C GLU A 86 9.79 22.69 -9.13
N ILE A 87 9.59 22.17 -10.35
CA ILE A 87 10.63 22.15 -11.39
C ILE A 87 10.67 23.50 -12.10
N ARG A 88 9.49 24.06 -12.41
CA ARG A 88 9.38 25.26 -13.24
C ARG A 88 8.08 26.00 -12.95
N ARG A 89 8.20 27.31 -12.70
CA ARG A 89 7.07 28.23 -12.61
C ARG A 89 7.08 29.22 -13.75
N ILE A 90 5.93 29.39 -14.38
CA ILE A 90 5.77 30.23 -15.56
C ILE A 90 4.65 31.22 -15.29
N PRO A 91 4.92 32.54 -15.23
CA PRO A 91 3.88 33.54 -15.12
C PRO A 91 3.03 33.54 -16.40
N MET A 92 1.72 33.46 -16.23
CA MET A 92 0.77 33.46 -17.34
C MET A 92 0.32 34.88 -17.66
N LYS A 93 0.16 35.18 -18.95
CA LYS A 93 -0.28 36.49 -19.43
C LYS A 93 -1.80 36.55 -19.47
N ALA A 94 -2.37 37.51 -18.76
CA ALA A 94 -3.80 37.79 -18.80
C ALA A 94 -4.21 38.33 -20.17
N LYS A 95 -5.33 37.83 -20.69
CA LYS A 95 -6.02 38.33 -21.88
C LYS A 95 -7.52 38.08 -21.70
N ASP A 96 -8.28 39.17 -21.63
CA ASP A 96 -9.71 39.15 -21.32
C ASP A 96 -9.96 38.39 -20.00
N ASP A 97 -10.80 37.34 -20.00
CA ASP A 97 -11.10 36.50 -18.83
C ASP A 97 -10.21 35.23 -18.74
N THR A 98 -9.07 35.20 -19.45
CA THR A 98 -8.19 34.03 -19.54
C THR A 98 -6.73 34.36 -19.31
N TRP A 99 -5.96 33.36 -18.87
CA TRP A 99 -4.50 33.46 -18.68
C TRP A 99 -3.82 32.44 -19.57
N SER A 100 -2.74 32.85 -20.24
CA SER A 100 -2.05 31.97 -21.18
C SER A 100 -0.53 31.95 -21.01
N ALA A 101 0.07 30.79 -21.24
CA ALA A 101 1.51 30.60 -21.30
C ALA A 101 1.86 29.60 -22.40
N GLN A 102 2.97 29.84 -23.08
CA GLN A 102 3.53 28.88 -24.02
C GLN A 102 4.71 28.17 -23.37
N VAL A 103 4.70 26.85 -23.45
CA VAL A 103 5.78 25.99 -22.98
C VAL A 103 6.36 25.28 -24.19
N ASN A 104 7.64 25.53 -24.46
CA ASN A 104 8.37 24.92 -25.56
C ASN A 104 9.13 23.68 -25.08
N ASP A 105 9.60 22.89 -26.04
CA ASP A 105 10.55 21.80 -25.82
C ASP A 105 10.05 20.62 -24.98
N LEU A 106 8.73 20.38 -24.99
CA LEU A 106 8.12 19.24 -24.29
C LEU A 106 8.23 17.96 -25.11
N LEU A 107 8.75 16.88 -24.53
CA LEU A 107 8.94 15.62 -25.23
C LEU A 107 7.59 14.97 -25.60
N GLU A 108 7.38 14.62 -26.87
CA GLU A 108 6.18 13.85 -27.27
C GLU A 108 6.12 12.51 -26.54
N GLY A 109 4.95 12.17 -26.01
CA GLY A 109 4.71 10.99 -25.17
C GLY A 109 4.95 11.24 -23.68
N SER A 110 5.49 12.39 -23.27
CA SER A 110 5.68 12.67 -21.85
C SER A 110 4.36 12.81 -21.11
N LEU A 111 4.28 12.26 -19.91
CA LEU A 111 3.16 12.43 -18.98
C LEU A 111 3.58 13.37 -17.85
N LEU A 112 3.33 14.67 -18.05
CA LEU A 112 3.83 15.72 -17.16
C LEU A 112 2.85 15.98 -16.01
N ARG A 113 3.40 16.29 -14.83
CA ARG A 113 2.66 16.77 -13.65
C ARG A 113 2.71 18.30 -13.61
N TYR A 114 1.55 18.94 -13.54
CA TYR A 114 1.47 20.41 -13.49
C TYR A 114 0.29 20.89 -12.63
N ALA A 115 0.30 22.13 -12.17
CA ALA A 115 -0.82 22.75 -11.48
C ALA A 115 -0.89 24.26 -11.77
N TYR A 116 -2.01 24.88 -11.42
CA TYR A 116 -2.15 26.33 -11.43
C TYR A 116 -2.08 26.90 -10.00
N GLU A 117 -1.42 28.05 -9.86
CA GLU A 117 -1.30 28.76 -8.57
C GLU A 117 -1.59 30.26 -8.67
N LEU A 118 -2.19 30.80 -7.62
CA LEU A 118 -2.54 32.22 -7.48
C LEU A 118 -1.43 33.01 -6.75
N GLY A 119 -0.86 34.00 -7.43
CA GLY A 119 0.11 34.91 -6.83
C GLY A 119 1.44 34.24 -6.48
N TYR A 120 2.29 35.00 -5.79
CA TYR A 120 3.56 34.50 -5.25
C TYR A 120 3.47 34.57 -3.72
N LYS A 121 3.50 33.42 -3.07
CA LYS A 121 3.80 33.27 -1.64
C LYS A 121 5.11 32.50 -1.54
N ASP A 122 5.84 32.68 -0.44
CA ASP A 122 7.16 32.07 -0.28
C ASP A 122 7.14 30.56 -0.55
N GLN A 123 8.25 30.02 -1.06
CA GLN A 123 8.38 28.59 -1.37
C GLN A 123 8.00 27.73 -0.13
N GLY A 124 7.08 26.78 -0.32
CA GLY A 124 6.54 25.93 0.75
C GLY A 124 5.11 26.26 1.17
N GLU A 125 4.54 27.37 0.67
CA GLU A 125 3.14 27.75 0.88
C GLU A 125 2.21 27.39 -0.31
N TRP A 126 2.64 26.51 -1.22
CA TRP A 126 1.81 26.05 -2.36
C TRP A 126 0.46 25.50 -1.91
N GLU A 127 0.40 24.95 -0.70
CA GLU A 127 -0.82 24.46 -0.08
C GLU A 127 -1.88 25.54 0.11
N VAL A 128 -1.54 26.83 0.03
CA VAL A 128 -2.48 27.92 0.32
C VAL A 128 -3.01 28.58 -0.97
N THR A 129 -2.24 28.53 -2.06
CA THR A 129 -2.55 29.28 -3.31
C THR A 129 -2.84 28.41 -4.52
N ARG A 130 -2.61 27.09 -4.42
CA ARG A 130 -2.89 26.17 -5.51
C ARG A 130 -4.39 26.06 -5.78
N GLU A 131 -4.71 25.72 -7.01
CA GLU A 131 -6.07 25.35 -7.41
C GLU A 131 -6.66 24.20 -6.55
N SER A 132 -7.98 24.20 -6.42
CA SER A 132 -8.74 23.12 -5.80
C SER A 132 -10.08 22.91 -6.51
N PHE A 133 -10.78 21.83 -6.18
CA PHE A 133 -12.18 21.62 -6.62
C PHE A 133 -13.15 22.39 -5.73
N ASP A 134 -12.90 22.36 -4.42
CA ASP A 134 -13.65 23.07 -3.38
C ASP A 134 -12.70 23.34 -2.19
N GLU A 135 -13.25 23.70 -1.04
CA GLU A 135 -12.49 23.91 0.22
C GLU A 135 -11.87 22.62 0.79
N ASN A 136 -12.36 21.44 0.38
CA ASN A 136 -12.05 20.13 0.96
C ASN A 136 -11.21 19.23 0.02
N ILE A 137 -11.30 19.40 -1.30
CA ILE A 137 -10.56 18.62 -2.29
C ILE A 137 -9.35 19.42 -2.80
N LYS A 138 -8.17 19.02 -2.33
CA LYS A 138 -6.88 19.57 -2.76
C LYS A 138 -6.45 18.96 -4.09
N ILE A 139 -6.02 19.79 -5.05
CA ILE A 139 -5.35 19.31 -6.26
C ILE A 139 -3.84 19.32 -6.00
N ASN A 140 -3.23 18.13 -6.00
CA ASN A 140 -1.77 18.03 -5.92
C ASN A 140 -1.14 18.40 -7.27
N PHE A 141 -1.62 17.77 -8.35
CA PHE A 141 -1.23 18.05 -9.73
C PHE A 141 -2.27 17.51 -10.71
N ARG A 142 -2.25 18.04 -11.92
CA ARG A 142 -2.91 17.56 -13.13
C ARG A 142 -1.92 16.79 -14.00
N TYR A 143 -2.43 15.90 -14.84
CA TYR A 143 -1.64 15.22 -15.87
C TYR A 143 -1.82 15.84 -17.26
N LEU A 144 -0.70 16.07 -17.94
CA LEU A 144 -0.67 16.35 -19.38
C LEU A 144 0.08 15.23 -20.11
N LEU A 145 -0.65 14.45 -20.92
CA LEU A 145 -0.04 13.62 -21.94
C LEU A 145 0.31 14.48 -23.15
N VAL A 146 1.60 14.69 -23.39
CA VAL A 146 2.10 15.52 -24.49
C VAL A 146 2.00 14.76 -25.81
N SER A 147 1.25 15.33 -26.76
CA SER A 147 0.98 14.73 -28.06
C SER A 147 0.66 15.82 -29.08
N PRO A 148 0.62 15.52 -30.38
CA PRO A 148 0.16 16.46 -31.40
C PRO A 148 -1.24 17.02 -31.12
N SER A 149 -2.10 16.24 -30.44
CA SER A 149 -3.46 16.65 -30.07
C SER A 149 -3.54 17.58 -28.86
N THR A 150 -2.46 17.69 -28.07
CA THR A 150 -2.40 18.52 -26.85
C THR A 150 -1.50 19.75 -27.02
N ARG A 151 -1.24 20.19 -28.26
CA ARG A 151 -0.55 21.47 -28.55
C ARG A 151 -1.30 22.70 -28.03
N PHE A 152 -2.59 22.57 -27.76
CA PHE A 152 -3.41 23.58 -27.12
C PHE A 152 -4.13 22.94 -25.94
N VAL A 153 -3.81 23.41 -24.74
CA VAL A 153 -4.41 22.99 -23.48
C VAL A 153 -5.31 24.12 -23.02
N GLU A 154 -6.57 23.80 -22.80
CA GLU A 154 -7.57 24.71 -22.25
C GLU A 154 -8.13 24.06 -20.98
N ASP A 155 -7.92 24.70 -19.83
CA ASP A 155 -8.29 24.19 -18.51
C ASP A 155 -9.10 25.21 -17.71
N TRP A 156 -9.81 24.73 -16.69
CA TRP A 156 -10.61 25.55 -15.77
C TRP A 156 -10.13 25.31 -14.33
N VAL A 157 -9.81 26.39 -13.64
CA VAL A 157 -9.63 26.41 -12.18
C VAL A 157 -10.99 26.65 -11.54
N ALA A 158 -11.40 25.75 -10.65
CA ALA A 158 -12.71 25.83 -9.99
C ALA A 158 -12.70 26.83 -8.84
N CYS A 159 -11.65 26.76 -8.03
CA CYS A 159 -11.42 27.62 -6.88
C CYS A 159 -9.93 27.72 -6.57
N TRP A 160 -9.59 28.76 -5.81
CA TRP A 160 -8.28 28.93 -5.19
C TRP A 160 -8.39 28.59 -3.72
N ARG A 161 -7.39 27.91 -3.16
CA ARG A 161 -7.46 27.44 -1.77
C ARG A 161 -7.62 28.54 -0.72
N ASP A 162 -7.13 29.75 -0.99
CA ASP A 162 -7.26 30.91 -0.10
C ASP A 162 -8.44 31.84 -0.44
N ILE A 163 -9.26 31.47 -1.44
CA ILE A 163 -10.44 32.24 -1.83
C ILE A 163 -11.66 31.33 -1.85
N SER A 164 -12.49 31.46 -0.82
CA SER A 164 -13.76 30.75 -0.74
C SER A 164 -14.61 31.00 -1.99
N SER A 165 -15.14 29.92 -2.55
CA SER A 165 -16.05 29.95 -3.69
C SER A 165 -16.91 28.69 -3.69
N SER A 166 -18.02 28.75 -4.43
CA SER A 166 -18.92 27.60 -4.62
C SER A 166 -19.03 27.35 -6.13
N PRO A 167 -18.08 26.63 -6.73
CA PRO A 167 -18.08 26.43 -8.17
C PRO A 167 -19.32 25.64 -8.60
N LEU A 168 -19.83 25.96 -9.79
CA LEU A 168 -20.81 25.09 -10.43
C LEU A 168 -20.10 23.79 -10.81
N THR A 169 -20.74 22.67 -10.48
CA THR A 169 -20.19 21.33 -10.71
C THR A 169 -21.16 20.45 -11.47
N GLY A 170 -20.64 19.38 -12.04
CA GLY A 170 -21.39 18.26 -12.60
C GLY A 170 -20.74 16.93 -12.19
N THR A 171 -21.14 15.86 -12.87
CA THR A 171 -20.60 14.51 -12.64
C THR A 171 -19.93 14.00 -13.91
N VAL A 172 -18.78 13.34 -13.79
CA VAL A 172 -18.15 12.61 -14.91
C VAL A 172 -18.20 11.12 -14.62
N ILE A 173 -18.80 10.36 -15.54
CA ILE A 173 -18.84 8.91 -15.48
C ILE A 173 -18.23 8.30 -16.74
N GLY A 174 -17.75 7.06 -16.62
CA GLY A 174 -17.15 6.39 -17.77
C GLY A 174 -16.74 4.96 -17.52
N THR A 175 -16.15 4.37 -18.55
CA THR A 175 -15.54 3.04 -18.51
C THR A 175 -14.15 3.04 -19.14
N VAL A 176 -13.29 2.16 -18.65
CA VAL A 176 -11.97 1.86 -19.20
C VAL A 176 -11.89 0.38 -19.54
N ARG A 177 -11.53 0.06 -20.78
CA ARG A 177 -11.44 -1.31 -21.30
C ARG A 177 -10.18 -1.50 -22.12
N ASP A 178 -9.72 -2.74 -22.24
CA ASP A 178 -8.79 -3.12 -23.29
C ASP A 178 -9.47 -2.93 -24.66
N ASN A 179 -8.84 -2.14 -25.53
CA ASN A 179 -9.37 -1.80 -26.86
C ASN A 179 -9.45 -3.00 -27.82
N LYS A 180 -8.64 -4.03 -27.60
CA LYS A 180 -8.59 -5.25 -28.44
C LYS A 180 -9.58 -6.30 -27.95
N THR A 181 -9.64 -6.52 -26.64
CA THR A 181 -10.42 -7.63 -26.06
C THR A 181 -11.79 -7.20 -25.52
N GLY A 182 -11.98 -5.90 -25.24
CA GLY A 182 -13.17 -5.36 -24.60
C GLY A 182 -13.28 -5.67 -23.10
N ILE A 183 -12.30 -6.39 -22.54
CA ILE A 183 -12.23 -6.73 -21.12
C ILE A 183 -12.10 -5.43 -20.31
N PRO A 184 -12.91 -5.24 -19.25
CA PRO A 184 -12.75 -4.10 -18.36
C PRO A 184 -11.38 -4.08 -17.67
N LEU A 185 -10.78 -2.90 -17.55
CA LEU A 185 -9.54 -2.72 -16.81
C LEU A 185 -9.88 -2.31 -15.37
N ILE A 186 -9.54 -3.18 -14.43
CA ILE A 186 -9.68 -2.97 -12.99
C ILE A 186 -8.51 -2.11 -12.47
N ASP A 187 -8.81 -1.17 -11.56
CA ASP A 187 -7.82 -0.29 -10.91
C ASP A 187 -6.98 0.59 -11.88
N ALA A 188 -7.48 0.85 -13.09
CA ALA A 188 -6.90 1.84 -13.98
C ALA A 188 -7.04 3.24 -13.36
N THR A 189 -5.96 4.01 -13.37
CA THR A 189 -5.95 5.37 -12.81
C THR A 189 -6.58 6.33 -13.81
N VAL A 190 -7.68 6.96 -13.42
CA VAL A 190 -8.36 8.03 -14.17
C VAL A 190 -8.10 9.35 -13.47
N SER A 191 -7.46 10.28 -14.17
CA SER A 191 -7.23 11.65 -13.70
C SER A 191 -8.19 12.61 -14.36
N ILE A 192 -8.99 13.32 -13.56
CA ILE A 192 -9.98 14.29 -14.00
C ILE A 192 -9.69 15.59 -13.27
N ALA A 193 -9.23 16.61 -14.00
CA ALA A 193 -8.92 17.93 -13.45
C ALA A 193 -8.00 17.92 -12.20
N GLY A 194 -7.13 16.92 -12.06
CA GLY A 194 -6.19 16.80 -10.94
C GLY A 194 -6.67 15.95 -9.76
N VAL A 195 -7.88 15.40 -9.83
CA VAL A 195 -8.33 14.31 -8.95
C VAL A 195 -8.05 12.97 -9.62
N HIS A 196 -7.52 12.01 -8.88
CA HIS A 196 -7.13 10.70 -9.37
C HIS A 196 -7.97 9.61 -8.67
N LEU A 197 -8.64 8.76 -9.45
CA LEU A 197 -9.44 7.65 -8.95
C LEU A 197 -9.13 6.34 -9.72
N GLY A 198 -9.43 5.20 -9.09
CA GLY A 198 -9.32 3.88 -9.71
C GLY A 198 -10.65 3.41 -10.30
N THR A 199 -10.60 2.59 -11.35
CA THR A 199 -11.79 1.92 -11.92
C THR A 199 -12.20 0.68 -11.12
N ASP A 200 -13.50 0.37 -11.12
CA ASP A 200 -14.04 -0.86 -10.50
C ASP A 200 -13.87 -2.13 -11.37
N HIS A 201 -14.46 -3.27 -10.94
CA HIS A 201 -14.39 -4.53 -11.69
C HIS A 201 -15.05 -4.51 -13.08
N GLU A 202 -15.97 -3.57 -13.33
CA GLU A 202 -16.58 -3.36 -14.65
C GLU A 202 -15.82 -2.31 -15.47
N GLY A 203 -14.67 -1.86 -14.96
CA GLY A 203 -13.87 -0.78 -15.52
C GLY A 203 -14.54 0.58 -15.38
N LYS A 204 -15.59 0.71 -14.56
CA LYS A 204 -16.34 1.95 -14.40
C LYS A 204 -15.64 2.89 -13.43
N PHE A 205 -15.84 4.19 -13.66
CA PHE A 205 -15.42 5.25 -12.77
C PHE A 205 -16.51 6.32 -12.69
N VAL A 206 -16.60 6.98 -11.53
CA VAL A 206 -17.54 8.07 -11.26
C VAL A 206 -16.82 9.11 -10.41
N LEU A 207 -16.82 10.36 -10.86
CA LEU A 207 -16.38 11.50 -10.07
C LEU A 207 -17.49 12.56 -10.04
N GLU A 208 -17.98 12.84 -8.84
CA GLU A 208 -18.93 13.91 -8.56
C GLU A 208 -18.19 15.21 -8.23
N GLY A 209 -18.90 16.33 -8.27
CA GLY A 209 -18.31 17.63 -7.91
C GLY A 209 -17.27 18.13 -8.90
N VAL A 210 -17.29 17.63 -10.14
CA VAL A 210 -16.34 18.04 -11.18
C VAL A 210 -16.69 19.45 -11.64
N PRO A 211 -15.74 20.40 -11.68
CA PRO A 211 -16.00 21.78 -12.10
C PRO A 211 -16.57 21.86 -13.52
N VAL A 212 -17.52 22.77 -13.72
CA VAL A 212 -18.08 23.09 -15.05
C VAL A 212 -17.00 23.65 -15.99
N GLY A 213 -17.08 23.27 -17.26
CA GLY A 213 -16.09 23.62 -18.28
C GLY A 213 -15.52 22.40 -18.98
N LYS A 214 -14.50 22.60 -19.82
CA LYS A 214 -13.82 21.47 -20.45
C LYS A 214 -12.84 20.86 -19.44
N GLN A 215 -13.00 19.56 -19.22
CA GLN A 215 -12.14 18.79 -18.33
C GLN A 215 -11.35 17.77 -19.12
N ARG A 216 -10.04 17.77 -18.85
CA ARG A 216 -9.13 16.73 -19.36
C ARG A 216 -9.30 15.48 -18.51
N VAL A 217 -9.47 14.37 -19.19
CA VAL A 217 -9.50 13.04 -18.57
C VAL A 217 -8.35 12.23 -19.15
N THR A 218 -7.39 11.88 -18.30
CA THR A 218 -6.20 11.10 -18.66
C THR A 218 -6.24 9.77 -17.93
N VAL A 219 -6.05 8.67 -18.66
CA VAL A 219 -6.08 7.32 -18.12
C VAL A 219 -4.71 6.67 -18.25
N VAL A 220 -4.23 6.08 -17.16
CA VAL A 220 -2.95 5.34 -17.07
C VAL A 220 -3.12 4.08 -16.23
N THR A 221 -2.31 3.06 -16.46
CA THR A 221 -2.21 1.89 -15.57
C THR A 221 -0.94 1.96 -14.73
N THR A 222 -0.99 1.38 -13.53
CA THR A 222 0.11 1.46 -12.54
C THR A 222 1.43 0.93 -13.09
N LEU A 223 1.38 -0.16 -13.87
CA LEU A 223 2.57 -0.77 -14.48
C LEU A 223 2.97 -0.12 -15.81
N GLY A 224 2.09 0.65 -16.46
CA GLY A 224 2.30 1.11 -17.84
C GLY A 224 2.02 0.03 -18.90
N ASP A 225 1.43 -1.11 -18.52
CA ASP A 225 1.05 -2.23 -19.40
C ASP A 225 -0.02 -1.89 -20.44
N TYR A 226 -0.58 -0.68 -20.36
CA TYR A 226 -1.38 -0.05 -21.41
C TYR A 226 -0.86 1.35 -21.71
N LYS A 227 -0.92 1.74 -22.99
CA LYS A 227 -0.53 3.07 -23.43
C LYS A 227 -1.44 4.14 -22.81
N PRO A 228 -0.88 5.23 -22.26
CA PRO A 228 -1.67 6.30 -21.67
C PRO A 228 -2.57 6.94 -22.72
N PHE A 229 -3.77 7.36 -22.33
CA PHE A 229 -4.70 8.00 -23.27
C PHE A 229 -5.48 9.14 -22.61
N SER A 230 -5.57 10.27 -23.32
CA SER A 230 -6.26 11.46 -22.84
C SER A 230 -7.37 11.89 -23.79
N LYS A 231 -8.47 12.37 -23.22
CA LYS A 231 -9.59 13.00 -23.93
C LYS A 231 -10.05 14.24 -23.17
N VAL A 232 -10.92 15.02 -23.81
CA VAL A 232 -11.59 16.17 -23.19
C VAL A 232 -13.09 15.90 -23.16
N VAL A 233 -13.73 16.22 -22.04
CA VAL A 233 -15.17 16.19 -21.85
C VAL A 233 -15.66 17.57 -21.42
N GLU A 234 -16.82 17.99 -21.91
CA GLU A 234 -17.47 19.22 -21.44
C GLU A 234 -18.43 18.86 -20.28
N VAL A 235 -18.22 19.50 -19.13
CA VAL A 235 -19.07 19.35 -17.94
C VAL A 235 -19.98 20.55 -17.84
N LYS A 236 -21.29 20.31 -17.72
CA LYS A 236 -22.32 21.35 -17.57
C LYS A 236 -22.91 21.34 -16.16
N PRO A 237 -23.46 22.48 -15.67
CA PRO A 237 -23.96 22.58 -14.31
C PRO A 237 -25.03 21.53 -13.99
N GLY A 238 -24.78 20.70 -12.97
CA GLY A 238 -25.67 19.63 -12.51
C GLY A 238 -25.83 18.45 -13.47
N GLU A 239 -25.22 18.46 -14.65
CA GLU A 239 -25.35 17.39 -15.64
C GLU A 239 -24.30 16.29 -15.43
N THR A 240 -24.62 15.10 -15.94
CA THR A 240 -23.68 13.97 -16.02
C THR A 240 -23.06 13.90 -17.41
N ALA A 241 -21.73 14.06 -17.47
CA ALA A 241 -20.96 13.88 -18.68
C ALA A 241 -20.41 12.44 -18.76
N ILE A 242 -20.53 11.81 -19.93
CA ILE A 242 -20.12 10.41 -20.14
C ILE A 242 -18.89 10.36 -21.04
N ILE A 243 -17.84 9.66 -20.60
CA ILE A 243 -16.63 9.49 -21.39
C ILE A 243 -15.99 8.11 -21.21
N ASN A 244 -15.84 7.36 -22.30
CA ASN A 244 -15.32 6.00 -22.29
C ASN A 244 -13.94 5.90 -22.96
N PHE A 245 -13.14 4.95 -22.50
CA PHE A 245 -11.76 4.70 -22.95
C PHE A 245 -11.58 3.24 -23.36
N GLY A 246 -10.97 3.03 -24.53
CA GLY A 246 -10.34 1.79 -24.92
C GLY A 246 -8.84 2.01 -24.93
N LEU A 247 -8.09 1.33 -24.07
CA LEU A 247 -6.63 1.45 -24.00
C LEU A 247 -5.96 0.38 -24.85
N GLU A 248 -4.85 0.72 -25.47
CA GLU A 248 -4.03 -0.22 -26.24
C GLU A 248 -3.00 -0.89 -25.32
N PRO A 249 -2.92 -2.24 -25.28
CA PRO A 249 -1.86 -2.92 -24.55
C PRO A 249 -0.46 -2.49 -25.02
N ALA A 250 0.43 -2.23 -24.07
CA ALA A 250 1.82 -1.89 -24.32
C ALA A 250 2.70 -3.15 -24.30
N ARG A 251 3.80 -3.13 -25.06
CA ARG A 251 4.78 -4.22 -25.07
C ARG A 251 5.76 -4.05 -23.93
N ARG A 252 6.19 -5.17 -23.34
CA ARG A 252 7.32 -5.20 -22.41
C ARG A 252 8.62 -4.91 -23.16
N VAL A 253 9.49 -4.13 -22.54
CA VAL A 253 10.77 -3.67 -23.07
C VAL A 253 11.80 -3.70 -21.95
N ASN A 254 12.94 -4.35 -22.15
CA ASN A 254 14.03 -4.28 -21.19
C ASN A 254 14.81 -2.98 -21.39
N VAL A 255 14.97 -2.20 -20.33
CA VAL A 255 15.82 -1.01 -20.33
C VAL A 255 17.00 -1.24 -19.40
N THR A 256 18.20 -1.25 -19.97
CA THR A 256 19.45 -1.36 -19.22
C THR A 256 20.01 0.03 -18.95
N PHE A 257 20.05 0.41 -17.68
CA PHE A 257 20.69 1.62 -17.18
C PHE A 257 22.14 1.33 -16.85
N ASN A 258 23.05 2.08 -17.45
CA ASN A 258 24.47 2.08 -17.15
C ASN A 258 24.85 3.46 -16.64
N VAL A 259 25.55 3.54 -15.53
CA VAL A 259 25.96 4.84 -15.00
C VAL A 259 27.42 4.87 -14.60
N ILE A 260 28.11 5.93 -15.02
CA ILE A 260 29.45 6.27 -14.55
C ILE A 260 29.32 7.24 -13.37
N VAL A 261 29.94 6.91 -12.25
CA VAL A 261 29.86 7.68 -11.00
C VAL A 261 31.12 8.53 -10.76
N PRO A 262 31.03 9.66 -10.04
CA PRO A 262 32.19 10.52 -9.74
C PRO A 262 33.15 9.88 -8.72
N GLU A 263 34.37 10.41 -8.65
CA GLU A 263 35.44 9.89 -7.78
C GLU A 263 35.08 9.89 -6.28
N ARG A 264 34.31 10.89 -5.81
CA ARG A 264 33.83 10.95 -4.41
C ARG A 264 32.77 9.89 -4.07
N THR A 265 32.40 8.99 -4.99
CA THR A 265 31.47 7.89 -4.68
C THR A 265 32.13 6.89 -3.73
N PRO A 266 31.52 6.54 -2.58
CA PRO A 266 32.11 5.57 -1.68
C PRO A 266 32.34 4.21 -2.36
N LYS A 267 33.46 3.56 -2.03
CA LYS A 267 33.86 2.27 -2.63
C LYS A 267 32.83 1.16 -2.41
N ASN A 268 32.11 1.21 -1.29
CA ASN A 268 31.17 0.19 -0.88
C ASN A 268 29.71 0.59 -1.17
N ALA A 269 29.49 1.77 -1.76
CA ALA A 269 28.15 2.29 -2.01
C ALA A 269 27.39 1.43 -3.01
N ILE A 270 26.09 1.29 -2.77
CA ILE A 270 25.12 0.78 -3.73
C ILE A 270 24.37 1.98 -4.32
N VAL A 271 24.63 2.24 -5.60
CA VAL A 271 23.87 3.24 -6.38
C VAL A 271 22.47 2.69 -6.63
N LYS A 272 21.47 3.56 -6.49
CA LYS A 272 20.06 3.19 -6.62
C LYS A 272 19.39 4.07 -7.67
N ILE A 273 18.38 3.52 -8.35
CA ILE A 273 17.50 4.26 -9.26
C ILE A 273 16.17 4.49 -8.54
N SER A 274 15.72 5.75 -8.55
CA SER A 274 14.41 6.18 -8.07
C SER A 274 13.66 6.84 -9.22
N GLY A 275 12.43 6.40 -9.51
CA GLY A 275 11.68 6.88 -10.67
C GLY A 275 10.18 6.99 -10.47
N ASN A 276 9.51 7.66 -11.42
CA ASN A 276 8.08 7.98 -11.39
C ASN A 276 7.14 6.80 -11.74
N VAL A 277 7.69 5.62 -12.02
CA VAL A 277 6.95 4.40 -12.40
C VAL A 277 7.12 3.30 -11.35
N TYR A 278 6.17 2.36 -11.31
CA TYR A 278 6.13 1.28 -10.33
C TYR A 278 7.42 0.47 -10.24
N GLN A 279 8.00 0.17 -11.40
CA GLN A 279 9.22 -0.64 -11.54
C GLN A 279 10.48 0.10 -11.08
N LEU A 280 10.42 1.41 -10.90
CA LEU A 280 11.50 2.25 -10.37
C LEU A 280 11.20 2.78 -8.97
N GLY A 281 10.23 2.15 -8.28
CA GLY A 281 9.95 2.37 -6.86
C GLY A 281 8.72 3.20 -6.55
N SER A 282 8.01 3.73 -7.55
CA SER A 282 6.79 4.52 -7.30
C SER A 282 5.59 3.68 -6.87
N ILE A 283 4.83 4.16 -5.89
CA ILE A 283 3.61 3.51 -5.41
C ILE A 283 2.51 4.55 -5.18
N CYS A 284 1.26 4.14 -5.40
CA CYS A 284 0.09 4.97 -5.12
C CYS A 284 -0.42 4.64 -3.71
N TRP A 285 -0.01 5.42 -2.71
CA TRP A 285 -0.35 5.17 -1.30
C TRP A 285 -0.77 6.46 -0.59
N LEU A 286 0.18 7.34 -0.25
CA LEU A 286 -0.12 8.57 0.50
C LEU A 286 -0.86 9.60 -0.37
N LEU A 287 -2.12 9.88 -0.03
CA LEU A 287 -3.02 10.81 -0.75
C LEU A 287 -3.10 10.52 -2.26
N ASN A 288 -2.91 9.26 -2.64
CA ASN A 288 -2.95 8.76 -4.02
C ASN A 288 -1.92 9.41 -4.97
N ASN A 289 -0.83 9.95 -4.42
CA ASN A 289 0.29 10.37 -5.23
C ASN A 289 1.12 9.16 -5.65
N LEU A 290 1.53 9.10 -6.92
CA LEU A 290 2.50 8.12 -7.41
C LEU A 290 3.89 8.68 -7.13
N ALA A 291 4.46 8.30 -5.99
CA ALA A 291 5.77 8.78 -5.53
C ALA A 291 6.70 7.61 -5.24
N PRO A 292 8.02 7.74 -5.52
CA PRO A 292 9.00 6.71 -5.22
C PRO A 292 9.16 6.54 -3.71
N ASP A 293 9.17 5.28 -3.26
CA ASP A 293 9.49 4.94 -1.87
C ASP A 293 10.91 4.36 -1.75
N PRO A 294 11.72 4.79 -0.76
CA PRO A 294 13.08 4.29 -0.59
C PRO A 294 13.22 2.79 -0.42
N ALA A 295 12.22 2.11 0.16
CA ALA A 295 12.22 0.66 0.31
C ALA A 295 12.07 -0.08 -1.03
N ARG A 296 11.77 0.63 -2.12
CA ARG A 296 11.51 0.07 -3.46
C ARG A 296 12.45 0.57 -4.55
N TRP A 297 13.47 1.37 -4.20
CA TRP A 297 14.45 1.78 -5.20
C TRP A 297 15.18 0.59 -5.81
N VAL A 298 15.55 0.72 -7.08
CA VAL A 298 16.26 -0.34 -7.79
C VAL A 298 17.75 -0.24 -7.45
N ASN A 299 18.27 -1.22 -6.72
CA ASN A 299 19.71 -1.35 -6.48
C ASN A 299 20.44 -1.70 -7.78
N MET A 300 21.53 -0.99 -8.08
CA MET A 300 22.38 -1.27 -9.23
C MET A 300 23.56 -2.17 -8.88
N GLU A 301 23.94 -3.03 -9.82
CA GLU A 301 25.13 -3.88 -9.72
C GLU A 301 26.38 -3.09 -10.11
N ARG A 302 27.44 -3.16 -9.30
CA ARG A 302 28.74 -2.56 -9.63
C ARG A 302 29.51 -3.48 -10.57
N ILE A 303 29.84 -3.00 -11.77
CA ILE A 303 30.55 -3.77 -12.81
C ILE A 303 32.01 -3.35 -13.00
N SER A 304 32.40 -2.17 -12.51
CA SER A 304 33.80 -1.74 -12.38
C SER A 304 33.91 -0.68 -11.28
N GLU A 305 35.12 -0.18 -11.00
CA GLU A 305 35.37 0.79 -9.93
C GLU A 305 34.41 1.98 -9.95
N ASN A 306 34.11 2.52 -11.14
CA ASN A 306 33.28 3.71 -11.32
C ASN A 306 32.03 3.46 -12.20
N LYS A 307 31.64 2.22 -12.47
CA LYS A 307 30.48 1.91 -13.33
C LYS A 307 29.51 0.93 -12.69
N PHE A 308 28.23 1.24 -12.80
CA PHE A 308 27.11 0.42 -12.34
C PHE A 308 26.15 0.11 -13.48
N THR A 309 25.36 -0.96 -13.31
CA THR A 309 24.31 -1.36 -14.24
C THR A 309 23.07 -1.89 -13.53
N ALA A 310 21.90 -1.69 -14.13
CA ALA A 310 20.65 -2.34 -13.75
C ALA A 310 19.78 -2.52 -15.00
N THR A 311 19.06 -3.64 -15.11
CA THR A 311 18.07 -3.85 -16.18
C THR A 311 16.69 -3.97 -15.58
N VAL A 312 15.75 -3.16 -16.09
CA VAL A 312 14.37 -3.09 -15.62
C VAL A 312 13.43 -3.36 -16.78
N GLU A 313 12.45 -4.23 -16.58
CA GLU A 313 11.36 -4.45 -17.54
C GLU A 313 10.35 -3.30 -17.42
N LEU A 314 10.24 -2.50 -18.48
CA LEU A 314 9.31 -1.38 -18.62
C LEU A 314 8.34 -1.65 -19.78
N TYR A 315 7.49 -0.68 -20.10
CA TYR A 315 6.49 -0.81 -21.16
C TYR A 315 6.61 0.28 -22.22
N GLU A 316 6.42 -0.12 -23.49
CA GLU A 316 6.47 0.77 -24.65
C GLU A 316 5.52 1.97 -24.48
N GLY A 317 6.05 3.17 -24.67
CA GLY A 317 5.31 4.43 -24.59
C GLY A 317 5.15 4.98 -23.17
N THR A 318 5.67 4.30 -22.16
CA THR A 318 5.72 4.84 -20.79
C THR A 318 6.72 6.00 -20.73
N TYR A 319 6.28 7.14 -20.18
CA TYR A 319 7.17 8.24 -19.84
C TYR A 319 7.82 8.00 -18.48
N VAL A 320 9.14 7.89 -18.50
CA VAL A 320 9.94 7.58 -17.32
C VAL A 320 10.73 8.82 -16.95
N GLU A 321 10.62 9.20 -15.69
CA GLU A 321 11.47 10.18 -15.02
C GLU A 321 12.21 9.45 -13.91
N TYR A 322 13.51 9.68 -13.78
CA TYR A 322 14.35 8.99 -12.81
C TYR A 322 15.54 9.83 -12.36
N ILE A 323 16.07 9.46 -11.20
CA ILE A 323 17.32 9.97 -10.64
C ILE A 323 18.18 8.80 -10.15
N TYR A 324 19.49 9.01 -10.14
CA TYR A 324 20.42 8.18 -9.36
C TYR A 324 20.57 8.74 -7.94
N THR A 325 20.63 7.85 -6.95
CA THR A 325 20.78 8.25 -5.53
C THR A 325 21.65 7.28 -4.73
N LEU A 326 22.30 7.79 -3.69
CA LEU A 326 22.94 7.02 -2.63
C LEU A 326 22.11 7.00 -1.32
N GLY A 327 20.87 7.49 -1.33
CA GLY A 327 20.06 7.70 -0.13
C GLY A 327 19.49 9.13 -0.11
N LEU A 328 19.93 9.94 0.83
CA LEU A 328 19.67 11.39 0.83
C LEU A 328 20.47 12.12 -0.26
N ASN A 329 21.49 11.49 -0.85
CA ASN A 329 22.32 12.11 -1.89
C ASN A 329 21.77 11.79 -3.26
N GLN A 330 20.95 12.69 -3.78
CA GLN A 330 20.53 12.66 -5.18
C GLN A 330 21.66 13.18 -6.07
N GLU A 331 21.70 12.71 -7.32
CA GLU A 331 22.61 13.25 -8.32
C GLU A 331 22.35 14.74 -8.59
N ARG A 332 23.43 15.51 -8.70
CA ARG A 332 23.39 16.96 -8.94
C ARG A 332 24.36 17.37 -10.04
N SER A 333 24.09 18.51 -10.65
CA SER A 333 25.06 19.21 -11.50
C SER A 333 26.21 19.77 -10.64
N LEU A 334 27.30 20.17 -11.27
CA LEU A 334 28.40 20.86 -10.59
C LEU A 334 27.99 22.20 -9.94
N THR A 335 26.87 22.80 -10.36
CA THR A 335 26.30 24.02 -9.75
C THR A 335 25.33 23.72 -8.61
N GLY A 336 25.02 22.45 -8.33
CA GLY A 336 24.16 22.01 -7.24
C GLY A 336 22.69 21.82 -7.62
N GLU A 337 22.35 22.00 -8.89
CA GLU A 337 20.99 21.80 -9.39
C GLU A 337 20.66 20.30 -9.43
N ALA A 338 19.41 19.95 -9.08
CA ALA A 338 18.93 18.58 -9.16
C ALA A 338 18.92 18.10 -10.62
N VAL A 339 19.45 16.89 -10.87
CA VAL A 339 19.43 16.28 -12.20
C VAL A 339 18.29 15.29 -12.28
N ILE A 340 17.21 15.65 -12.97
CA ILE A 340 16.10 14.75 -13.29
C ILE A 340 16.24 14.30 -14.75
N ARG A 341 16.40 12.99 -14.94
CA ARG A 341 16.51 12.37 -16.26
C ARG A 341 15.14 11.93 -16.72
N SER A 342 14.89 11.97 -18.03
CA SER A 342 13.63 11.47 -18.57
C SER A 342 13.74 10.93 -19.98
N PHE A 343 12.84 10.00 -20.31
CA PHE A 343 12.68 9.45 -21.65
C PHE A 343 11.29 8.84 -21.82
N VAL A 344 10.92 8.53 -23.06
CA VAL A 344 9.78 7.67 -23.38
C VAL A 344 10.33 6.33 -23.84
N VAL A 345 9.89 5.24 -23.22
CA VAL A 345 10.30 3.89 -23.56
C VAL A 345 9.90 3.59 -25.01
N GLY A 346 10.85 3.19 -25.85
CA GLY A 346 10.57 2.79 -27.24
C GLY A 346 9.97 1.39 -27.35
N SER A 347 10.11 0.78 -28.53
CA SER A 347 9.40 -0.46 -28.89
C SER A 347 10.26 -1.72 -28.92
N SER A 348 11.52 -1.61 -28.51
CA SER A 348 12.53 -2.66 -28.44
C SER A 348 13.46 -2.39 -27.28
N ASP A 349 14.19 -3.40 -26.79
CA ASP A 349 15.14 -3.25 -25.69
C ASP A 349 16.13 -2.08 -25.93
N GLU A 350 16.44 -1.33 -24.86
CA GLU A 350 17.20 -0.09 -24.93
C GLU A 350 18.30 -0.01 -23.86
N ILE A 351 19.36 0.73 -24.15
CA ILE A 351 20.45 1.01 -23.22
C ILE A 351 20.47 2.51 -22.94
N ARG A 352 20.60 2.88 -21.66
CA ARG A 352 20.77 4.25 -21.17
C ARG A 352 22.15 4.37 -20.55
N ASP A 353 23.08 5.03 -21.23
CA ASP A 353 24.42 5.30 -20.71
C ASP A 353 24.46 6.72 -20.12
N ASP A 354 24.55 6.79 -18.80
CA ASP A 354 24.54 8.02 -18.02
C ASP A 354 25.88 8.29 -17.33
N LYS A 355 26.08 9.55 -16.95
CA LYS A 355 27.18 9.97 -16.09
C LYS A 355 26.65 10.92 -15.03
N ILE A 356 27.01 10.66 -13.78
CA ILE A 356 26.74 11.53 -12.64
C ILE A 356 27.89 12.52 -12.52
N GLU A 357 27.58 13.81 -12.45
CA GLU A 357 28.60 14.85 -12.30
C GLU A 357 29.13 14.90 -10.86
N THR A 358 28.23 14.98 -9.89
CA THR A 358 28.59 14.98 -8.48
C THR A 358 27.45 14.49 -7.58
N TRP A 359 27.82 14.01 -6.39
CA TRP A 359 26.90 13.78 -5.27
C TRP A 359 26.84 14.97 -4.32
N SER A 360 27.82 15.88 -4.40
CA SER A 360 28.04 16.97 -3.46
C SER A 360 28.55 18.25 -4.12
N VAL A 361 28.23 19.38 -3.53
CA VAL A 361 28.64 20.71 -4.01
C VAL A 361 29.15 21.60 -2.88
N GLY A 362 30.03 22.55 -3.23
CA GLY A 362 30.56 23.51 -2.27
C GLY A 362 31.32 22.86 -1.10
N GLY A 363 31.12 23.39 0.11
CA GLY A 363 31.74 22.93 1.35
C GLY A 363 31.10 21.70 1.99
N GLU A 364 30.28 20.94 1.25
CA GLU A 364 29.67 19.71 1.77
C GLU A 364 30.73 18.61 2.03
N VAL A 365 30.64 18.04 3.21
CA VAL A 365 31.52 16.96 3.70
C VAL A 365 30.77 15.63 3.69
N MET A 366 31.54 14.55 3.63
CA MET A 366 31.01 13.19 3.67
C MET A 366 30.89 12.71 5.12
N LEU A 367 29.67 12.50 5.59
CA LEU A 367 29.38 11.73 6.79
C LEU A 367 29.20 10.26 6.39
N THR A 368 30.00 9.37 6.97
CA THR A 368 29.83 7.92 6.87
C THR A 368 29.46 7.36 8.22
N LEU A 369 28.27 6.76 8.32
CA LEU A 369 27.83 6.02 9.48
C LEU A 369 28.06 4.53 9.22
N ASN A 370 28.94 3.91 9.99
CA ASN A 370 29.11 2.47 10.02
C ASN A 370 28.45 1.94 11.28
N VAL A 371 27.52 1.01 11.14
CA VAL A 371 26.82 0.42 12.28
C VAL A 371 27.10 -1.06 12.37
N LYS A 372 27.49 -1.50 13.56
CA LYS A 372 27.46 -2.90 13.96
C LYS A 372 26.16 -3.17 14.69
N VAL A 373 25.39 -4.15 14.23
CA VAL A 373 24.13 -4.56 14.88
C VAL A 373 24.35 -5.77 15.78
N PRO A 374 23.45 -6.05 16.75
CA PRO A 374 23.52 -7.22 17.61
C PRO A 374 23.64 -8.54 16.84
N ALA A 375 24.37 -9.51 17.39
CA ALA A 375 24.59 -10.82 16.75
C ALA A 375 23.28 -11.57 16.44
N ASN A 376 22.26 -11.39 17.27
CA ASN A 376 20.93 -12.01 17.13
C ASN A 376 20.03 -11.35 16.06
N THR A 377 20.50 -10.31 15.37
CA THR A 377 19.74 -9.66 14.29
C THR A 377 19.50 -10.64 13.15
N PRO A 378 18.25 -10.92 12.74
CA PRO A 378 17.96 -11.86 11.67
C PRO A 378 18.64 -11.47 10.35
N PRO A 379 19.34 -12.40 9.67
CA PRO A 379 20.19 -12.07 8.52
C PRO A 379 19.43 -11.60 7.27
N ASN A 380 18.12 -11.92 7.18
CA ASN A 380 17.25 -11.58 6.06
C ASN A 380 16.38 -10.34 6.33
N GLU A 381 16.52 -9.69 7.48
CA GLU A 381 15.80 -8.44 7.77
C GLU A 381 16.64 -7.22 7.33
N PRO A 382 16.09 -6.31 6.50
CA PRO A 382 16.77 -5.09 6.10
C PRO A 382 16.97 -4.15 7.30
N ILE A 383 18.11 -3.46 7.29
CA ILE A 383 18.41 -2.39 8.24
C ILE A 383 18.19 -1.06 7.53
N PHE A 384 17.43 -0.19 8.18
CA PHE A 384 17.16 1.16 7.73
C PHE A 384 17.75 2.17 8.71
N ILE A 385 17.91 3.40 8.22
CA ILE A 385 18.13 4.58 9.03
C ILE A 385 16.87 5.47 8.96
N ASP A 386 16.39 5.85 10.14
CA ASP A 386 15.34 6.85 10.33
C ASP A 386 15.99 8.19 10.68
N VAL A 387 15.60 9.23 9.96
CA VAL A 387 16.18 10.58 10.04
C VAL A 387 15.11 11.64 10.37
N GLY A 388 13.96 11.21 10.91
CA GLY A 388 12.78 12.07 11.10
C GLY A 388 11.98 12.28 9.81
N GLY A 389 12.01 11.30 8.91
CA GLY A 389 11.40 11.34 7.57
C GLY A 389 11.14 9.93 7.05
N PRO A 390 11.04 9.70 5.72
CA PRO A 390 11.00 8.33 5.22
C PRO A 390 12.27 7.58 5.61
N ILE A 391 12.13 6.33 6.05
CA ILE A 391 13.30 5.50 6.37
C ILE A 391 14.08 5.17 5.10
N LEU A 392 15.40 5.06 5.23
CA LEU A 392 16.29 4.82 4.10
C LEU A 392 17.03 3.49 4.27
N PRO A 393 17.07 2.63 3.24
CA PRO A 393 17.80 1.38 3.34
C PRO A 393 19.29 1.64 3.49
N MET A 394 19.92 0.95 4.45
CA MET A 394 21.38 0.97 4.61
C MET A 394 22.03 -0.13 3.78
N ASP A 395 23.28 0.10 3.37
CA ASP A 395 24.03 -0.84 2.54
C ASP A 395 24.78 -1.86 3.42
N LYS A 396 24.59 -3.16 3.18
CA LYS A 396 25.27 -4.22 3.95
C LYS A 396 26.75 -4.31 3.53
N ILE A 397 27.67 -4.22 4.48
CA ILE A 397 29.12 -4.33 4.25
C ILE A 397 29.60 -5.77 4.45
N SER A 398 29.17 -6.37 5.57
CA SER A 398 29.50 -7.74 5.97
C SER A 398 28.40 -8.27 6.87
N ASP A 399 28.59 -9.48 7.42
CA ASP A 399 27.71 -9.95 8.49
C ASP A 399 27.68 -8.96 9.64
N ASN A 400 26.47 -8.65 10.08
CA ASN A 400 26.15 -7.75 11.17
C ASN A 400 26.70 -6.30 11.03
N ARG A 401 27.09 -5.86 9.83
CA ARG A 401 27.59 -4.50 9.58
C ARG A 401 26.94 -3.84 8.36
N TRP A 402 26.47 -2.61 8.55
CA TRP A 402 25.87 -1.76 7.51
C TRP A 402 26.54 -0.40 7.48
N THR A 403 26.42 0.29 6.34
CA THR A 403 26.89 1.65 6.15
C THR A 403 25.81 2.53 5.54
N PHE A 404 25.85 3.81 5.89
CA PHE A 404 25.09 4.87 5.25
C PHE A 404 26.01 6.07 5.02
N THR A 405 25.90 6.70 3.85
CA THR A 405 26.68 7.89 3.51
C THR A 405 25.76 9.06 3.22
N TYR A 406 26.11 10.24 3.75
CA TYR A 406 25.42 11.49 3.51
C TYR A 406 26.42 12.62 3.25
N PHE A 407 26.22 13.35 2.17
CA PHE A 407 26.95 14.57 1.85
C PHE A 407 26.13 15.76 2.31
N THR A 408 26.68 16.54 3.24
CA THR A 408 25.96 17.65 3.84
C THR A 408 26.91 18.70 4.40
N GLY A 409 26.39 19.88 4.73
CA GLY A 409 27.17 20.93 5.38
C GLY A 409 27.47 20.62 6.85
N PRO A 410 28.38 21.38 7.49
CA PRO A 410 28.58 21.31 8.94
C PRO A 410 27.27 21.59 9.69
N GLY A 411 27.03 20.88 10.78
CA GLY A 411 25.79 21.00 11.53
C GLY A 411 25.55 19.83 12.46
N THR A 412 24.36 19.80 13.06
CA THR A 412 23.92 18.70 13.92
C THR A 412 22.92 17.85 13.18
N TRP A 413 23.09 16.53 13.24
CA TRP A 413 22.20 15.60 12.57
C TRP A 413 21.69 14.52 13.52
N ASN A 414 20.39 14.22 13.42
CA ASN A 414 19.71 13.26 14.27
C ASN A 414 19.28 12.05 13.45
N TYR A 415 19.49 10.85 13.99
CA TYR A 415 19.16 9.61 13.30
C TYR A 415 18.93 8.45 14.28
N LYS A 416 18.33 7.37 13.78
CA LYS A 416 18.09 6.14 14.53
C LYS A 416 18.16 4.94 13.61
N TYR A 417 18.70 3.82 14.09
CA TYR A 417 18.70 2.57 13.34
C TYR A 417 17.39 1.80 13.52
N VAL A 418 16.89 1.20 12.45
CA VAL A 418 15.62 0.46 12.45
C VAL A 418 15.82 -0.89 11.77
N ARG A 419 15.42 -1.95 12.46
CA ARG A 419 15.30 -3.29 11.91
C ARG A 419 13.89 -3.49 11.34
N GLY A 420 13.76 -3.52 10.03
CA GLY A 420 12.46 -3.71 9.39
C GLY A 420 11.47 -2.56 9.62
N LEU A 421 10.53 -2.72 10.56
CA LEU A 421 9.38 -1.81 10.71
C LEU A 421 9.62 -0.64 11.67
N VAL A 422 9.28 0.56 11.22
CA VAL A 422 9.20 1.78 12.05
C VAL A 422 8.21 1.58 13.19
N GLY A 423 8.47 2.20 14.33
CA GLY A 423 7.75 2.05 15.60
C GLY A 423 8.15 0.80 16.37
N MET A 424 8.22 -0.34 15.69
CA MET A 424 8.40 -1.66 16.33
C MET A 424 9.85 -2.13 16.39
N GLY A 425 10.62 -1.92 15.32
CA GLY A 425 11.95 -2.50 15.13
C GLY A 425 13.10 -1.53 15.36
N HIS A 426 12.84 -0.36 15.96
CA HIS A 426 13.87 0.62 16.30
C HIS A 426 14.95 0.04 17.22
N GLU A 427 16.16 0.59 17.18
CA GLU A 427 17.11 0.37 18.27
C GLU A 427 16.53 0.84 19.61
N ARG A 428 16.95 0.18 20.70
CA ARG A 428 16.51 0.51 22.05
C ARG A 428 17.28 1.73 22.58
N LEU A 429 16.61 2.87 22.64
CA LEU A 429 17.05 4.11 23.31
C LEU A 429 16.16 4.39 24.54
N ASP A 430 16.40 5.51 25.23
CA ASP A 430 15.66 5.90 26.46
C ASP A 430 14.16 6.15 26.21
N GLY A 431 13.76 6.47 24.98
CA GLY A 431 12.36 6.64 24.58
C GLY A 431 12.15 6.48 23.07
N LEU A 432 10.88 6.32 22.65
CA LEU A 432 10.51 6.13 21.24
C LEU A 432 10.86 7.35 20.39
N GLN A 433 10.78 8.56 20.95
CA GLN A 433 11.07 9.83 20.27
C GLN A 433 12.54 10.26 20.34
N GLU A 434 13.38 9.55 21.08
CA GLU A 434 14.81 9.89 21.20
C GLU A 434 15.56 9.54 19.92
N PHE A 435 16.58 10.32 19.54
CA PHE A 435 17.44 10.04 18.39
C PHE A 435 18.91 10.06 18.81
N ARG A 436 19.78 9.37 18.07
CA ARG A 436 21.23 9.62 18.14
C ARG A 436 21.50 10.99 17.55
N THR A 437 22.56 11.64 18.01
CA THR A 437 23.01 12.94 17.51
C THR A 437 24.48 12.87 17.12
N VAL A 438 24.81 13.39 15.93
CA VAL A 438 26.18 13.61 15.47
C VAL A 438 26.38 15.08 15.13
N VAL A 439 27.57 15.61 15.46
CA VAL A 439 28.00 16.95 15.04
C VAL A 439 28.98 16.80 13.89
N ILE A 440 28.60 17.31 12.72
CA ILE A 440 29.36 17.30 11.48
C ILE A 440 30.19 18.58 11.43
N SER A 441 31.51 18.44 11.28
CA SER A 441 32.46 19.56 11.17
C SER A 441 32.74 19.92 9.70
N GLU A 442 33.73 20.77 9.45
CA GLU A 442 34.18 21.16 8.11
C GLU A 442 35.04 20.10 7.39
N SER A 443 35.11 18.87 7.91
CA SER A 443 35.85 17.76 7.30
C SER A 443 35.02 16.48 7.26
N ASP A 444 35.30 15.60 6.29
CA ASP A 444 34.70 14.26 6.22
C ASP A 444 34.80 13.54 7.58
N LEU A 445 33.70 12.89 7.97
CA LEU A 445 33.53 12.28 9.29
C LEU A 445 33.08 10.83 9.12
N VAL A 446 33.73 9.93 9.86
CA VAL A 446 33.31 8.53 9.99
C VAL A 446 32.88 8.31 11.43
N VAL A 447 31.65 7.82 11.61
CA VAL A 447 31.10 7.41 12.90
C VAL A 447 30.99 5.90 12.90
N GLU A 448 31.49 5.27 13.96
CA GLU A 448 31.35 3.84 14.20
C GLU A 448 30.37 3.64 15.35
N ASP A 449 29.15 3.22 15.00
CA ASP A 449 28.08 2.93 15.93
C ASP A 449 27.96 1.45 16.24
N GLU A 450 27.42 1.17 17.42
CA GLU A 450 26.92 -0.15 17.79
C GLU A 450 25.48 0.00 18.30
N VAL A 451 24.56 -0.75 17.68
CA VAL A 451 23.22 -0.96 18.23
C VAL A 451 23.35 -2.01 19.32
N GLN A 452 23.00 -1.66 20.55
CA GLN A 452 23.13 -2.56 21.70
C GLN A 452 22.02 -3.61 21.74
N ALA A 453 20.79 -3.20 21.44
CA ALA A 453 19.63 -4.07 21.37
C ALA A 453 18.56 -3.44 20.46
N TRP A 454 17.69 -4.29 19.93
CA TRP A 454 16.48 -3.84 19.24
C TRP A 454 15.32 -3.73 20.23
N ARG A 455 14.44 -2.75 20.01
CA ARG A 455 13.16 -2.64 20.70
C ARG A 455 12.38 -3.95 20.52
N TRP A 456 11.79 -4.42 21.61
CA TRP A 456 11.03 -5.67 21.70
C TRP A 456 11.78 -6.96 21.36
N TYR A 457 13.09 -6.93 21.10
CA TYR A 457 13.87 -8.09 20.68
C TYR A 457 15.31 -8.04 21.24
N PRO A 458 15.47 -8.30 22.54
CA PRO A 458 16.80 -8.46 23.14
C PRO A 458 17.46 -9.76 22.70
N GLU A 459 18.69 -9.99 23.16
CA GLU A 459 19.41 -11.24 22.92
C GLU A 459 18.75 -12.41 23.67
N GLY A 460 18.50 -13.51 22.96
CA GLY A 460 17.87 -14.71 23.51
C GLY A 460 17.49 -15.71 22.43
N ASP A 461 17.08 -16.90 22.88
CA ASP A 461 16.50 -17.93 22.02
C ASP A 461 14.98 -17.77 21.97
N TYR A 462 14.43 -17.57 20.77
CA TYR A 462 13.00 -17.32 20.57
C TYR A 462 12.36 -18.31 19.58
N PRO A 463 11.15 -18.80 19.85
CA PRO A 463 10.39 -18.61 21.09
C PRO A 463 11.00 -19.34 22.30
N PRO A 464 10.85 -18.81 23.54
CA PRO A 464 11.29 -19.54 24.73
C PRO A 464 10.45 -20.82 24.90
N PRO A 465 11.01 -21.88 25.48
CA PRO A 465 10.36 -23.18 25.54
C PRO A 465 9.08 -23.12 26.37
N TYR A 466 8.07 -23.86 25.92
CA TYR A 466 6.81 -24.05 26.63
C TYR A 466 6.34 -25.49 26.43
N GLU A 467 6.11 -26.20 27.53
CA GLU A 467 5.68 -27.60 27.49
C GLU A 467 4.15 -27.68 27.49
N PHE A 468 3.60 -28.35 26.49
CA PHE A 468 2.18 -28.64 26.40
C PHE A 468 1.97 -29.99 25.73
N GLN A 469 0.74 -30.51 25.80
CA GLN A 469 0.37 -31.76 25.13
C GLN A 469 -0.80 -31.53 24.19
N VAL A 470 -0.64 -31.98 22.95
CA VAL A 470 -1.73 -32.01 21.98
C VAL A 470 -2.73 -33.08 22.42
N VAL A 471 -3.97 -32.67 22.67
CA VAL A 471 -5.08 -33.58 23.00
C VAL A 471 -5.62 -34.29 21.76
N GLU A 472 -6.42 -35.34 21.95
CA GLU A 472 -7.09 -36.02 20.84
C GLU A 472 -8.02 -35.07 20.08
N ILE A 473 -7.80 -34.94 18.77
CA ILE A 473 -8.58 -34.06 17.90
C ILE A 473 -9.71 -34.86 17.24
N LYS A 474 -10.96 -34.42 17.43
CA LYS A 474 -12.10 -35.04 16.74
C LYS A 474 -11.95 -34.93 15.21
N PRO A 475 -12.17 -36.02 14.45
CA PRO A 475 -12.02 -36.05 13.01
C PRO A 475 -12.83 -34.99 12.27
N ARG A 476 -12.21 -34.30 11.31
CA ARG A 476 -12.86 -33.35 10.39
C ARG A 476 -12.20 -33.39 9.02
N ASP A 477 -12.86 -32.89 7.98
CA ASP A 477 -12.38 -33.03 6.59
C ASP A 477 -11.47 -31.88 6.15
N LEU A 478 -11.59 -30.73 6.80
CA LEU A 478 -10.80 -29.52 6.54
C LEU A 478 -10.47 -28.86 7.87
N PHE A 479 -9.26 -28.29 7.95
CA PHE A 479 -8.90 -27.32 8.97
C PHE A 479 -8.07 -26.21 8.32
N ILE A 480 -8.46 -24.95 8.50
CA ILE A 480 -7.74 -23.75 8.07
C ILE A 480 -6.74 -23.40 9.18
N ASN A 481 -5.52 -23.89 9.04
CA ASN A 481 -4.33 -23.54 9.83
C ASN A 481 -3.72 -22.25 9.26
N GLY A 482 -4.35 -21.11 9.56
CA GLY A 482 -4.02 -19.84 8.94
C GLY A 482 -3.39 -18.83 9.88
N ILE A 483 -2.67 -17.87 9.32
CA ILE A 483 -2.16 -16.70 10.05
C ILE A 483 -2.82 -15.44 9.49
N PHE A 484 -3.33 -14.56 10.33
CA PHE A 484 -3.71 -13.22 9.91
C PHE A 484 -2.56 -12.26 10.20
N LEU A 485 -1.87 -11.85 9.12
CA LEU A 485 -0.83 -10.84 9.19
C LEU A 485 -1.42 -9.50 9.65
N SER A 486 -0.57 -8.60 10.14
CA SER A 486 -0.99 -7.26 10.54
C SER A 486 -1.90 -6.59 9.49
N ASP A 487 -2.99 -5.98 9.96
CA ASP A 487 -4.12 -5.48 9.15
C ASP A 487 -3.89 -4.10 8.54
N PHE A 488 -2.65 -3.61 8.59
CA PHE A 488 -2.20 -2.35 8.00
C PHE A 488 -1.07 -2.61 7.02
N TRP A 489 -0.81 -1.63 6.15
CA TRP A 489 0.28 -1.74 5.19
C TRP A 489 1.06 -0.43 5.05
N TRP A 490 2.39 -0.55 5.05
CA TRP A 490 3.34 0.51 4.71
C TRP A 490 4.36 -0.01 3.70
N PRO A 491 5.00 0.87 2.91
CA PRO A 491 5.97 0.47 1.88
C PRO A 491 7.15 -0.34 2.43
N SER A 492 7.61 -0.01 3.64
CA SER A 492 8.69 -0.70 4.36
C SER A 492 8.36 -2.14 4.77
N ILE A 493 7.10 -2.56 4.70
CA ILE A 493 6.71 -3.96 4.89
C ILE A 493 7.14 -4.80 3.69
N THR A 494 7.11 -4.26 2.48
CA THR A 494 7.41 -5.00 1.24
C THR A 494 8.70 -5.82 1.30
N PRO A 495 9.86 -5.27 1.70
CA PRO A 495 11.10 -6.04 1.79
C PRO A 495 11.10 -7.09 2.91
N LEU A 496 10.15 -7.05 3.85
CA LEU A 496 10.01 -8.03 4.94
C LEU A 496 9.15 -9.24 4.56
N ILE A 497 8.43 -9.18 3.44
CA ILE A 497 7.43 -10.19 3.09
C ILE A 497 8.10 -11.54 2.93
N SER A 498 9.11 -11.69 2.08
CA SER A 498 9.81 -12.97 1.87
C SER A 498 10.29 -13.60 3.17
N ALA A 499 11.00 -12.84 4.02
CA ALA A 499 11.51 -13.33 5.30
C ALA A 499 10.39 -13.71 6.28
N SER A 500 9.26 -12.98 6.27
CA SER A 500 8.09 -13.33 7.07
C SER A 500 7.43 -14.61 6.59
N LEU A 501 7.41 -14.83 5.27
CA LEU A 501 6.83 -16.04 4.67
C LEU A 501 7.66 -17.30 4.93
N ASP A 502 8.99 -17.18 5.04
CA ASP A 502 9.87 -18.30 5.44
C ASP A 502 9.43 -18.89 6.80
N ARG A 503 9.09 -18.03 7.77
CA ARG A 503 8.66 -18.44 9.11
C ARG A 503 7.33 -19.20 9.12
N LEU A 504 6.47 -19.00 8.13
CA LEU A 504 5.17 -19.67 8.07
C LEU A 504 5.29 -21.19 7.90
N ASP A 505 6.38 -21.66 7.29
CA ASP A 505 6.68 -23.09 7.19
C ASP A 505 7.06 -23.69 8.56
N ASP A 506 7.83 -22.95 9.36
CA ASP A 506 8.27 -23.39 10.70
C ASP A 506 7.10 -23.58 11.69
N ILE A 507 6.00 -22.85 11.47
CA ILE A 507 4.82 -22.90 12.32
C ILE A 507 3.67 -23.72 11.72
N ASN A 508 3.93 -24.48 10.64
CA ASN A 508 2.94 -25.34 9.99
C ASN A 508 1.66 -24.60 9.51
N ALA A 509 1.77 -23.31 9.17
CA ALA A 509 0.67 -22.52 8.64
C ALA A 509 0.56 -22.70 7.12
N ASP A 510 -0.56 -23.22 6.63
CA ASP A 510 -0.79 -23.40 5.20
C ASP A 510 -1.60 -22.24 4.59
N TRP A 511 -2.30 -21.44 5.40
CA TRP A 511 -3.13 -20.30 4.97
C TRP A 511 -2.59 -18.96 5.47
N VAL A 512 -2.75 -17.91 4.67
CA VAL A 512 -2.37 -16.54 5.05
C VAL A 512 -3.52 -15.60 4.74
N ALA A 513 -4.02 -14.93 5.79
CA ALA A 513 -4.99 -13.87 5.69
C ALA A 513 -4.28 -12.52 5.53
N LEU A 514 -4.64 -11.81 4.45
CA LEU A 514 -4.18 -10.46 4.14
C LEU A 514 -5.36 -9.50 4.25
N ALA A 515 -5.20 -8.41 4.99
CA ALA A 515 -6.16 -7.32 4.98
C ALA A 515 -6.06 -6.54 3.66
N HIS A 516 -7.19 -6.29 3.02
CA HIS A 516 -7.28 -5.34 1.92
C HIS A 516 -8.61 -4.61 1.99
N GLY A 517 -8.58 -3.30 1.82
CA GLY A 517 -9.76 -2.48 2.13
C GLY A 517 -9.82 -1.14 1.43
N TRP A 518 -11.00 -0.54 1.48
CA TRP A 518 -11.27 0.83 1.04
C TRP A 518 -11.73 1.66 2.25
N GLY A 519 -11.63 2.98 2.19
CA GLY A 519 -12.05 3.86 3.28
C GLY A 519 -13.29 4.66 2.93
N TRP A 520 -14.12 4.94 3.93
CA TRP A 520 -15.27 5.83 3.76
C TRP A 520 -14.81 7.29 3.67
N GLU A 521 -15.09 7.95 2.54
CA GLU A 521 -14.75 9.36 2.33
C GLU A 521 -15.71 10.33 3.01
N LYS A 522 -16.98 9.94 3.11
CA LYS A 522 -18.05 10.68 3.78
C LYS A 522 -19.14 9.73 4.24
N ALA A 523 -19.82 10.12 5.31
CA ALA A 523 -21.01 9.45 5.84
C ALA A 523 -22.32 10.10 5.37
N GLU A 524 -22.34 11.43 5.30
CA GLU A 524 -23.55 12.24 5.13
C GLU A 524 -23.45 13.15 3.89
N PRO A 525 -24.58 13.49 3.23
CA PRO A 525 -25.95 13.00 3.48
C PRO A 525 -26.17 11.54 3.05
N VAL A 526 -25.26 11.00 2.23
CA VAL A 526 -25.21 9.60 1.81
C VAL A 526 -23.74 9.14 1.79
N PRO A 527 -23.46 7.85 2.06
CA PRO A 527 -22.10 7.39 2.27
C PRO A 527 -21.34 7.20 0.94
N LYS A 528 -20.03 7.43 0.96
CA LYS A 528 -19.15 7.19 -0.21
C LYS A 528 -17.91 6.42 0.20
N LEU A 529 -17.65 5.31 -0.47
CA LEU A 529 -16.47 4.48 -0.24
C LEU A 529 -15.43 4.75 -1.33
N SER A 530 -14.14 4.67 -1.00
CA SER A 530 -13.08 4.90 -1.98
C SER A 530 -11.78 4.18 -1.62
N THR A 531 -11.14 3.61 -2.63
CA THR A 531 -9.78 3.09 -2.51
C THR A 531 -8.72 4.18 -2.58
N ARG A 532 -9.07 5.33 -3.15
CA ARG A 532 -8.15 6.41 -3.49
C ARG A 532 -8.78 7.75 -3.13
N SER A 533 -9.02 7.92 -1.84
CA SER A 533 -9.65 9.14 -1.35
C SER A 533 -8.73 10.33 -1.40
N VAL A 534 -9.23 11.43 -1.95
CA VAL A 534 -8.57 12.74 -1.94
C VAL A 534 -8.96 13.57 -0.72
N ARG A 535 -9.90 13.08 0.10
CA ARG A 535 -10.41 13.76 1.31
C ARG A 535 -9.81 13.17 2.57
N VAL A 536 -9.60 11.86 2.60
CA VAL A 536 -9.19 11.13 3.78
C VAL A 536 -8.09 10.12 3.45
N PHE A 537 -7.18 9.90 4.39
CA PHE A 537 -6.17 8.85 4.24
C PHE A 537 -6.83 7.48 4.40
N VAL A 538 -6.49 6.54 3.51
CA VAL A 538 -6.96 5.15 3.55
C VAL A 538 -5.74 4.25 3.64
N SER A 539 -5.61 3.53 4.75
CA SER A 539 -4.51 2.59 4.97
C SER A 539 -4.81 1.26 4.28
N SER A 540 -4.38 1.12 3.02
CA SER A 540 -4.57 -0.12 2.25
C SER A 540 -3.36 -0.41 1.37
N MET A 541 -3.02 -1.69 1.26
CA MET A 541 -1.98 -2.18 0.33
C MET A 541 -2.43 -1.89 -1.12
N PRO A 542 -1.64 -1.18 -1.94
CA PRO A 542 -2.01 -0.93 -3.34
C PRO A 542 -2.23 -2.22 -4.13
N ALA A 543 -3.11 -2.20 -5.14
CA ALA A 543 -3.51 -3.42 -5.85
C ALA A 543 -2.33 -4.18 -6.46
N GLU A 544 -1.34 -3.50 -7.06
CA GLU A 544 -0.15 -4.15 -7.61
C GLU A 544 0.75 -4.78 -6.53
N GLU A 545 0.83 -4.17 -5.33
CA GLU A 545 1.52 -4.78 -4.19
C GLU A 545 0.80 -6.06 -3.77
N LEU A 546 -0.52 -6.00 -3.61
CA LEU A 546 -1.31 -7.18 -3.26
C LEU A 546 -1.10 -8.32 -4.25
N LYS A 547 -1.13 -8.03 -5.57
CA LYS A 547 -0.87 -9.02 -6.61
C LYS A 547 0.50 -9.69 -6.43
N ALA A 548 1.55 -8.90 -6.18
CA ALA A 548 2.90 -9.42 -5.99
C ALA A 548 2.99 -10.33 -4.75
N VAL A 549 2.38 -9.93 -3.63
CA VAL A 549 2.35 -10.71 -2.38
C VAL A 549 1.59 -12.02 -2.55
N VAL A 550 0.43 -11.97 -3.22
CA VAL A 550 -0.38 -13.16 -3.51
C VAL A 550 0.39 -14.15 -4.38
N GLN A 551 1.07 -13.67 -5.41
CA GLN A 551 1.90 -14.51 -6.28
C GLN A 551 3.06 -15.17 -5.53
N GLU A 552 3.74 -14.42 -4.65
CA GLU A 552 4.82 -14.96 -3.82
C GLU A 552 4.31 -16.07 -2.88
N LEU A 553 3.18 -15.83 -2.19
CA LEU A 553 2.53 -16.83 -1.34
C LEU A 553 2.18 -18.11 -2.11
N GLN A 554 1.57 -17.97 -3.28
CA GLN A 554 1.19 -19.10 -4.13
C GLN A 554 2.39 -19.88 -4.65
N SER A 555 3.50 -19.20 -4.97
CA SER A 555 4.75 -19.84 -5.40
C SER A 555 5.34 -20.77 -4.34
N ARG A 556 5.06 -20.48 -3.06
CA ARG A 556 5.40 -21.29 -1.89
C ARG A 556 4.34 -22.33 -1.52
N GLY A 557 3.30 -22.48 -2.35
CA GLY A 557 2.21 -23.41 -2.11
C GLY A 557 1.26 -23.00 -0.98
N LYS A 558 1.35 -21.75 -0.49
CA LYS A 558 0.43 -21.22 0.54
C LYS A 558 -0.93 -20.91 -0.06
N LYS A 559 -1.94 -21.00 0.80
CA LYS A 559 -3.32 -20.64 0.51
C LYS A 559 -3.57 -19.19 0.90
N VAL A 560 -4.26 -18.46 0.03
CA VAL A 560 -4.48 -17.03 0.24
C VAL A 560 -5.91 -16.77 0.63
N TYR A 561 -6.06 -16.00 1.69
CA TYR A 561 -7.31 -15.56 2.26
C TYR A 561 -7.29 -14.03 2.25
N LEU A 562 -8.26 -13.34 1.63
CA LEU A 562 -8.35 -11.87 1.74
C LEU A 562 -9.45 -11.48 2.72
N SER A 563 -9.07 -10.69 3.71
CA SER A 563 -9.95 -10.08 4.71
C SER A 563 -10.35 -8.67 4.24
N LEU A 564 -11.62 -8.51 3.86
CA LEU A 564 -12.10 -7.33 3.14
C LEU A 564 -12.60 -6.24 4.10
N LEU A 565 -11.83 -5.18 4.28
CA LEU A 565 -12.12 -4.13 5.26
C LEU A 565 -12.70 -2.87 4.61
N MET A 566 -13.74 -2.30 5.23
CA MET A 566 -14.23 -0.96 4.92
C MET A 566 -13.86 -0.04 6.07
N ASP A 567 -12.73 0.67 5.94
CA ASP A 567 -12.14 1.47 7.02
C ASP A 567 -13.00 2.69 7.34
N GLU A 568 -13.52 2.72 8.57
CA GLU A 568 -14.30 3.82 9.14
C GLU A 568 -13.46 4.86 9.89
N SER A 569 -12.18 4.57 10.15
CA SER A 569 -11.26 5.48 10.85
C SER A 569 -11.28 6.93 10.37
N PRO A 570 -11.47 7.25 9.08
CA PRO A 570 -11.41 8.63 8.63
C PRO A 570 -12.69 9.46 8.86
N ILE A 571 -13.79 8.83 9.26
CA ILE A 571 -15.09 9.47 9.55
C ILE A 571 -15.63 9.02 10.92
N ALA A 572 -14.76 8.45 11.75
CA ALA A 572 -15.08 7.58 12.88
C ALA A 572 -16.02 8.24 13.89
N GLY A 573 -17.29 7.84 13.83
CA GLY A 573 -18.28 8.10 14.87
C GLY A 573 -19.30 6.97 14.90
N MET A 574 -19.79 6.63 16.10
CA MET A 574 -20.86 5.62 16.26
C MET A 574 -22.14 5.99 15.48
N SER A 575 -22.31 7.27 15.13
CA SER A 575 -23.41 7.77 14.29
C SER A 575 -23.42 7.17 12.88
N PHE A 576 -22.28 6.70 12.34
CA PHE A 576 -22.27 6.02 11.05
C PHE A 576 -23.12 4.75 11.07
N TRP A 577 -23.13 4.04 12.20
CA TRP A 577 -23.86 2.79 12.38
C TRP A 577 -25.27 2.99 12.98
N ALA A 578 -25.65 4.23 13.28
CA ALA A 578 -27.00 4.56 13.70
C ALA A 578 -28.02 4.33 12.56
N PRO A 579 -29.32 4.28 12.85
CA PRO A 579 -30.34 4.24 11.80
C PRO A 579 -30.29 5.48 10.91
N HIS A 580 -30.35 5.28 9.59
CA HIS A 580 -30.29 6.33 8.57
C HIS A 580 -31.55 6.38 7.70
N SER A 581 -31.58 7.34 6.76
CA SER A 581 -32.64 7.44 5.76
C SER A 581 -32.63 6.26 4.78
N GLU A 582 -33.74 6.04 4.08
CA GLU A 582 -33.83 4.98 3.07
C GLU A 582 -32.79 5.16 1.95
N GLU A 583 -32.63 6.41 1.50
CA GLU A 583 -31.67 6.80 0.46
C GLU A 583 -30.22 6.50 0.89
N TRP A 584 -29.90 6.70 2.16
CA TRP A 584 -28.59 6.39 2.72
C TRP A 584 -28.28 4.90 2.62
N TYR A 585 -29.23 4.03 3.00
CA TYR A 585 -29.04 2.57 2.92
C TYR A 585 -28.93 2.07 1.49
N ASP A 586 -29.70 2.65 0.58
CA ASP A 586 -29.62 2.31 -0.84
C ASP A 586 -28.25 2.67 -1.41
N GLN A 587 -27.72 3.84 -1.04
CA GLN A 587 -26.37 4.24 -1.42
C GLN A 587 -25.28 3.39 -0.74
N TRP A 588 -25.43 3.06 0.54
CA TRP A 588 -24.53 2.12 1.23
C TRP A 588 -24.46 0.78 0.50
N TYR A 589 -25.61 0.24 0.07
CA TYR A 589 -25.68 -0.99 -0.72
C TYR A 589 -24.93 -0.87 -2.04
N GLN A 590 -25.08 0.24 -2.77
CA GLN A 590 -24.34 0.44 -4.03
C GLN A 590 -22.82 0.46 -3.81
N GLU A 591 -22.35 1.15 -2.77
CA GLU A 591 -20.92 1.24 -2.45
C GLU A 591 -20.37 -0.10 -1.94
N ALA A 592 -21.11 -0.80 -1.07
CA ALA A 592 -20.75 -2.13 -0.58
C ALA A 592 -20.70 -3.15 -1.73
N ARG A 593 -21.72 -3.17 -2.60
CA ARG A 593 -21.76 -4.02 -3.78
C ARG A 593 -20.55 -3.75 -4.70
N ARG A 594 -20.22 -2.48 -4.96
CA ARG A 594 -19.05 -2.10 -5.77
C ARG A 594 -17.75 -2.64 -5.16
N PHE A 595 -17.57 -2.47 -3.85
CA PHE A 595 -16.41 -2.98 -3.13
C PHE A 595 -16.30 -4.51 -3.19
N TYR A 596 -17.37 -5.22 -2.86
CA TYR A 596 -17.33 -6.68 -2.79
C TYR A 596 -17.15 -7.34 -4.16
N LEU A 597 -17.79 -6.81 -5.20
CA LEU A 597 -17.61 -7.33 -6.57
C LEU A 597 -16.25 -6.99 -7.17
N TYR A 598 -15.67 -5.84 -6.80
CA TYR A 598 -14.26 -5.53 -7.08
C TYR A 598 -13.34 -6.62 -6.54
N HIS A 599 -13.46 -6.94 -5.25
CA HIS A 599 -12.61 -7.93 -4.60
C HIS A 599 -12.88 -9.35 -5.08
N ALA A 600 -14.14 -9.71 -5.37
CA ALA A 600 -14.48 -11.01 -5.96
C ALA A 600 -13.80 -11.22 -7.31
N LYS A 601 -13.83 -10.21 -8.20
CA LYS A 601 -13.17 -10.31 -9.50
C LYS A 601 -11.65 -10.35 -9.37
N LEU A 602 -11.08 -9.48 -8.54
CA LEU A 602 -9.63 -9.44 -8.28
C LEU A 602 -9.14 -10.78 -7.71
N ALA A 603 -9.86 -11.35 -6.76
CA ALA A 603 -9.53 -12.63 -6.13
C ALA A 603 -9.62 -13.80 -7.12
N GLU A 604 -10.64 -13.83 -8.00
CA GLU A 604 -10.74 -14.85 -9.05
C GLU A 604 -9.57 -14.75 -10.04
N ASP A 605 -9.22 -13.53 -10.47
CA ASP A 605 -8.11 -13.30 -11.41
C ASP A 605 -6.76 -13.71 -10.83
N LEU A 606 -6.60 -13.57 -9.51
CA LEU A 606 -5.38 -13.95 -8.81
C LEU A 606 -5.40 -15.40 -8.31
N GLY A 607 -6.51 -16.14 -8.41
CA GLY A 607 -6.62 -17.49 -7.89
C GLY A 607 -6.53 -17.57 -6.35
N VAL A 608 -7.05 -16.55 -5.65
CA VAL A 608 -7.17 -16.51 -4.19
C VAL A 608 -8.15 -17.60 -3.71
N ASP A 609 -7.87 -18.22 -2.56
CA ASP A 609 -8.65 -19.36 -2.08
C ASP A 609 -9.89 -18.96 -1.28
N ALA A 610 -9.86 -17.82 -0.58
CA ALA A 610 -10.97 -17.37 0.26
C ALA A 610 -11.12 -15.83 0.34
N LEU A 611 -12.36 -15.38 0.53
CA LEU A 611 -12.73 -13.99 0.83
C LEU A 611 -13.56 -13.93 2.11
N GLN A 612 -13.17 -13.05 3.03
CA GLN A 612 -13.94 -12.71 4.23
C GLN A 612 -14.57 -11.34 4.09
N LEU A 613 -15.89 -11.30 4.27
CA LEU A 613 -16.70 -10.10 4.17
C LEU A 613 -16.96 -9.53 5.56
N HIS A 614 -16.60 -8.26 5.76
CA HIS A 614 -16.84 -7.48 6.98
C HIS A 614 -17.84 -6.35 6.76
N GLY A 615 -18.67 -6.04 7.75
CA GLY A 615 -19.39 -4.76 7.82
C GLY A 615 -20.87 -4.86 8.13
N VAL A 616 -21.45 -6.06 8.16
CA VAL A 616 -22.89 -6.25 8.45
C VAL A 616 -23.13 -6.56 9.92
N GLN A 617 -22.14 -7.16 10.59
CA GLN A 617 -22.11 -7.36 12.03
C GLN A 617 -22.21 -6.05 12.84
N LEU A 618 -21.94 -4.90 12.20
CA LEU A 618 -22.01 -3.57 12.80
C LEU A 618 -23.43 -2.96 12.73
N PHE A 619 -24.31 -3.50 11.90
CA PHE A 619 -25.71 -3.09 11.79
C PHE A 619 -26.62 -3.91 12.74
N GLN A 620 -26.45 -3.74 14.04
CA GLN A 620 -27.27 -4.43 15.05
C GLN A 620 -28.54 -3.64 15.37
N TYR A 621 -29.46 -3.56 14.40
CA TYR A 621 -30.69 -2.80 14.54
C TYR A 621 -31.75 -3.55 15.35
N ASP A 622 -32.46 -2.83 16.23
CA ASP A 622 -33.68 -3.34 16.87
C ASP A 622 -34.84 -3.43 15.87
N ASP A 623 -34.87 -2.54 14.87
CA ASP A 623 -35.88 -2.50 13.81
C ASP A 623 -35.81 -3.75 12.90
N PRO A 624 -36.84 -4.62 12.90
CA PRO A 624 -36.86 -5.82 12.06
C PRO A 624 -36.85 -5.54 10.56
N ASP A 625 -37.46 -4.45 10.10
CA ASP A 625 -37.58 -4.13 8.67
C ASP A 625 -36.23 -3.63 8.12
N LEU A 626 -35.52 -2.78 8.86
CA LEU A 626 -34.16 -2.34 8.51
C LEU A 626 -33.18 -3.52 8.51
N ARG A 627 -33.25 -4.39 9.53
CA ARG A 627 -32.43 -5.62 9.60
C ARG A 627 -32.67 -6.51 8.38
N LYS A 628 -33.95 -6.73 8.02
CA LYS A 628 -34.32 -7.50 6.83
C LYS A 628 -33.78 -6.86 5.54
N LYS A 629 -33.87 -5.53 5.42
CA LYS A 629 -33.37 -4.80 4.25
C LYS A 629 -31.85 -4.99 4.07
N VAL A 630 -31.07 -4.82 5.14
CA VAL A 630 -29.61 -5.06 5.11
C VAL A 630 -29.29 -6.52 4.83
N ASP A 631 -30.06 -7.47 5.37
CA ASP A 631 -29.91 -8.89 5.08
C ASP A 631 -30.15 -9.20 3.59
N ASP A 632 -31.24 -8.70 3.00
CA ASP A 632 -31.56 -8.86 1.58
C ASP A 632 -30.46 -8.28 0.68
N TYR A 633 -29.88 -7.13 1.07
CA TYR A 633 -28.73 -6.51 0.41
C TYR A 633 -27.50 -7.41 0.41
N MET A 634 -27.14 -7.97 1.56
CA MET A 634 -26.02 -8.91 1.63
C MET A 634 -26.26 -10.20 0.87
N ARG A 635 -27.47 -10.74 0.94
CA ARG A 635 -27.85 -11.93 0.16
C ARG A 635 -27.65 -11.68 -1.33
N SER A 636 -28.08 -10.52 -1.82
CA SER A 636 -27.90 -10.10 -3.21
C SER A 636 -26.41 -10.02 -3.58
N ILE A 637 -25.61 -9.31 -2.77
CA ILE A 637 -24.15 -9.17 -3.00
C ILE A 637 -23.46 -10.54 -3.04
N ILE A 638 -23.72 -11.41 -2.06
CA ILE A 638 -23.07 -12.72 -1.97
C ILE A 638 -23.43 -13.58 -3.19
N GLN A 639 -24.68 -13.56 -3.64
CA GLN A 639 -25.10 -14.28 -4.85
C GLN A 639 -24.37 -13.79 -6.11
N GLU A 640 -24.18 -12.47 -6.23
CA GLU A 640 -23.41 -11.90 -7.32
C GLU A 640 -21.92 -12.24 -7.23
N MET A 641 -21.34 -12.20 -6.04
CA MET A 641 -19.96 -12.65 -5.80
C MET A 641 -19.77 -14.10 -6.22
N ARG A 642 -20.72 -15.00 -5.94
CA ARG A 642 -20.67 -16.41 -6.38
C ARG A 642 -20.65 -16.58 -7.90
N ASN A 643 -21.11 -15.60 -8.66
CA ASN A 643 -21.01 -15.63 -10.12
C ASN A 643 -19.61 -15.28 -10.62
N LEU A 644 -18.87 -14.46 -9.85
CA LEU A 644 -17.55 -13.92 -10.18
C LEU A 644 -16.39 -14.70 -9.53
N PHE A 645 -16.58 -15.25 -8.33
CA PHE A 645 -15.55 -15.88 -7.52
C PHE A 645 -15.92 -17.32 -7.15
N SER A 646 -14.98 -18.22 -7.40
CA SER A 646 -15.14 -19.66 -7.23
C SER A 646 -14.56 -20.22 -5.93
N GLY A 647 -13.82 -19.40 -5.16
CA GLY A 647 -13.26 -19.76 -3.87
C GLY A 647 -14.27 -19.67 -2.71
N TYR A 648 -13.74 -19.80 -1.49
CA TYR A 648 -14.57 -19.82 -0.28
C TYR A 648 -15.02 -18.42 0.12
N LEU A 649 -16.29 -18.28 0.48
CA LEU A 649 -16.81 -17.06 1.09
C LEU A 649 -17.00 -17.29 2.59
N ILE A 650 -16.56 -16.30 3.38
CA ILE A 650 -16.74 -16.21 4.83
C ILE A 650 -17.45 -14.90 5.14
N VAL A 651 -18.45 -14.94 6.01
CA VAL A 651 -19.05 -13.74 6.61
C VAL A 651 -18.94 -13.86 8.12
N ASP A 652 -18.46 -12.79 8.76
CA ASP A 652 -18.30 -12.76 10.22
C ASP A 652 -19.65 -12.61 10.95
N GLY A 653 -19.78 -13.37 12.04
CA GLY A 653 -20.81 -13.26 13.06
C GLY A 653 -20.19 -13.40 14.47
N PRO A 654 -20.96 -13.76 15.51
CA PRO A 654 -22.40 -14.03 15.50
C PRO A 654 -23.26 -12.76 15.47
N THR A 655 -24.28 -12.75 14.62
CA THR A 655 -25.32 -11.71 14.65
C THR A 655 -26.67 -12.34 14.37
N THR A 656 -27.65 -12.09 15.24
CA THR A 656 -28.99 -12.68 15.16
C THR A 656 -29.88 -11.93 14.17
N GLY A 657 -30.83 -12.66 13.57
CA GLY A 657 -31.83 -12.08 12.65
C GLY A 657 -31.35 -11.83 11.22
N TYR A 658 -30.16 -12.32 10.86
CA TYR A 658 -29.61 -12.29 9.52
C TYR A 658 -29.53 -13.69 8.93
N THR A 659 -29.89 -13.86 7.66
CA THR A 659 -29.94 -15.16 6.98
C THR A 659 -28.90 -15.32 5.88
N HIS A 660 -28.18 -14.25 5.51
CA HIS A 660 -27.13 -14.31 4.47
C HIS A 660 -26.03 -15.37 4.75
N TYR A 661 -25.86 -15.81 6.00
CA TYR A 661 -25.01 -16.93 6.37
C TYR A 661 -25.34 -18.25 5.63
N GLU A 662 -26.56 -18.43 5.13
CA GLU A 662 -26.93 -19.60 4.30
C GLU A 662 -26.12 -19.70 3.01
N LEU A 663 -25.62 -18.57 2.49
CA LEU A 663 -25.02 -18.43 1.16
C LEU A 663 -23.49 -18.57 1.15
N VAL A 664 -22.86 -18.59 2.32
CA VAL A 664 -21.40 -18.70 2.50
C VAL A 664 -20.95 -20.15 2.73
N ASP A 665 -19.65 -20.37 2.63
CA ASP A 665 -19.05 -21.69 2.93
C ASP A 665 -18.76 -21.83 4.42
N PHE A 666 -18.29 -20.74 5.04
CA PHE A 666 -17.98 -20.68 6.46
C PHE A 666 -18.60 -19.45 7.10
N ILE A 667 -18.90 -19.56 8.39
CA ILE A 667 -19.23 -18.42 9.24
C ILE A 667 -17.97 -18.08 10.04
N GLY A 668 -17.54 -16.82 9.95
CA GLY A 668 -16.38 -16.32 10.68
C GLY A 668 -16.74 -15.88 12.09
N VAL A 669 -15.83 -16.05 13.04
CA VAL A 669 -15.98 -15.59 14.42
C VAL A 669 -14.68 -14.90 14.85
N SER A 670 -14.80 -13.64 15.25
CA SER A 670 -13.72 -12.87 15.88
C SER A 670 -13.80 -13.02 17.39
N VAL A 671 -12.71 -13.46 18.03
CA VAL A 671 -12.62 -13.73 19.47
C VAL A 671 -11.66 -12.75 20.14
N TRP A 672 -12.27 -11.77 20.82
CA TRP A 672 -11.62 -10.65 21.54
C TRP A 672 -12.28 -10.46 22.93
N LYS A 673 -12.62 -11.58 23.59
CA LYS A 673 -13.61 -11.58 24.67
C LYS A 673 -12.96 -11.56 26.04
N ASP A 674 -13.55 -10.79 26.96
CA ASP A 674 -13.29 -10.94 28.40
C ASP A 674 -13.83 -12.29 28.89
N LEU A 675 -12.94 -13.19 29.30
CA LEU A 675 -13.29 -14.53 29.74
C LEU A 675 -13.82 -14.57 31.19
N GLY A 676 -13.64 -13.50 31.98
CA GLY A 676 -14.07 -13.43 33.38
C GLY A 676 -13.42 -14.48 34.28
N VAL A 677 -12.16 -14.85 34.01
CA VAL A 677 -11.38 -15.85 34.76
C VAL A 677 -10.48 -15.19 35.81
N SER A 678 -9.84 -15.96 36.69
CA SER A 678 -8.82 -15.40 37.59
C SER A 678 -7.57 -14.97 36.83
N GLU A 679 -6.79 -14.06 37.41
CA GLU A 679 -5.52 -13.56 36.87
C GLU A 679 -4.50 -14.70 36.64
N ASP A 680 -4.51 -15.72 37.49
CA ASP A 680 -3.63 -16.89 37.43
C ASP A 680 -4.33 -18.13 36.82
N ALA A 681 -5.37 -17.94 36.02
CA ALA A 681 -6.22 -19.02 35.52
C ALA A 681 -5.41 -20.14 34.86
N SER A 682 -5.72 -21.36 35.27
CA SER A 682 -5.17 -22.57 34.68
C SER A 682 -5.69 -22.79 33.26
N VAL A 683 -4.98 -23.62 32.48
CA VAL A 683 -5.42 -24.04 31.14
C VAL A 683 -6.82 -24.65 31.17
N GLU A 684 -7.20 -25.35 32.26
CA GLU A 684 -8.52 -25.95 32.39
C GLU A 684 -9.62 -24.90 32.64
N GLU A 685 -9.37 -23.91 33.49
CA GLU A 685 -10.31 -22.80 33.72
C GLU A 685 -10.52 -21.97 32.45
N LEU A 686 -9.44 -21.65 31.74
CA LEU A 686 -9.49 -20.99 30.44
C LEU A 686 -10.26 -21.83 29.42
N LYS A 687 -10.03 -23.15 29.37
CA LYS A 687 -10.76 -24.06 28.47
C LYS A 687 -12.25 -24.05 28.79
N MET A 688 -12.63 -24.10 30.07
CA MET A 688 -14.04 -24.03 30.48
C MET A 688 -14.71 -22.72 30.05
N ALA A 689 -13.99 -21.60 30.10
CA ALA A 689 -14.49 -20.32 29.61
C ALA A 689 -14.72 -20.34 28.09
N PHE A 690 -13.75 -20.86 27.31
CA PHE A 690 -13.91 -21.05 25.87
C PHE A 690 -15.03 -22.05 25.51
N ASP A 691 -15.16 -23.14 26.26
CA ASP A 691 -16.22 -24.11 26.09
C ASP A 691 -17.59 -23.46 26.26
N SER A 692 -17.76 -22.66 27.32
CA SER A 692 -18.97 -21.89 27.55
C SER A 692 -19.26 -20.91 26.40
N TYR A 693 -18.25 -20.16 25.95
CA TYR A 693 -18.41 -19.22 24.83
C TYR A 693 -18.84 -19.94 23.54
N PHE A 694 -18.10 -20.97 23.14
CA PHE A 694 -18.39 -21.68 21.90
C PHE A 694 -19.73 -22.41 21.94
N ASP A 695 -20.08 -23.04 23.07
CA ASP A 695 -21.32 -23.81 23.17
C ASP A 695 -22.57 -22.95 23.35
N ASN A 696 -22.47 -21.81 24.05
CA ASN A 696 -23.62 -20.98 24.37
C ASN A 696 -23.82 -19.81 23.38
N GLU A 697 -22.76 -19.28 22.77
CA GLU A 697 -22.85 -18.06 21.94
C GLU A 697 -22.55 -18.30 20.46
N VAL A 698 -21.82 -19.36 20.10
CA VAL A 698 -21.43 -19.63 18.71
C VAL A 698 -22.18 -20.81 18.11
N LYS A 699 -22.34 -21.90 18.87
CA LYS A 699 -22.87 -23.18 18.39
C LYS A 699 -24.25 -23.07 17.71
N TRP A 700 -25.10 -22.17 18.18
CA TRP A 700 -26.42 -21.96 17.59
C TRP A 700 -26.34 -21.62 16.09
N MET A 701 -25.32 -20.88 15.64
CA MET A 701 -25.16 -20.55 14.21
C MET A 701 -24.84 -21.77 13.37
N TYR A 702 -23.95 -22.64 13.88
CA TYR A 702 -23.67 -23.92 13.23
C TYR A 702 -24.92 -24.79 13.19
N GLU A 703 -25.69 -24.83 14.29
CA GLU A 703 -26.92 -25.60 14.36
C GLU A 703 -28.03 -25.07 13.45
N GLU A 704 -28.14 -23.75 13.29
CA GLU A 704 -29.13 -23.09 12.43
C GLU A 704 -28.75 -23.22 10.94
N PHE A 705 -27.57 -22.75 10.56
CA PHE A 705 -27.19 -22.59 9.14
C PHE A 705 -26.47 -23.82 8.56
N LYS A 706 -26.03 -24.76 9.42
CA LYS A 706 -25.23 -25.94 9.03
C LYS A 706 -23.95 -25.57 8.27
N LYS A 707 -23.38 -24.40 8.59
CA LYS A 707 -22.10 -23.92 8.04
C LYS A 707 -20.99 -24.08 9.08
N PRO A 708 -19.84 -24.67 8.73
CA PRO A 708 -18.71 -24.75 9.64
C PRO A 708 -18.21 -23.37 10.08
N ILE A 709 -17.61 -23.32 11.26
CA ILE A 709 -17.12 -22.09 11.89
C ILE A 709 -15.61 -21.96 11.67
N VAL A 710 -15.16 -20.76 11.31
CA VAL A 710 -13.73 -20.40 11.26
C VAL A 710 -13.50 -19.31 12.30
N ILE A 711 -12.54 -19.51 13.20
CA ILE A 711 -12.08 -18.43 14.07
C ILE A 711 -11.18 -17.52 13.22
N THR A 712 -11.76 -16.42 12.73
CA THR A 712 -11.15 -15.54 11.73
C THR A 712 -10.21 -14.51 12.34
N GLN A 713 -10.41 -14.21 13.63
CA GLN A 713 -9.49 -13.44 14.45
C GLN A 713 -9.47 -14.03 15.85
N PHE A 714 -8.28 -14.31 16.37
CA PHE A 714 -8.08 -14.65 17.78
C PHE A 714 -7.02 -13.73 18.35
N ALA A 715 -7.41 -12.87 19.30
CA ALA A 715 -6.62 -11.74 19.75
C ALA A 715 -6.58 -11.69 21.28
N TYR A 716 -5.44 -12.08 21.86
CA TYR A 716 -5.17 -11.96 23.28
C TYR A 716 -3.73 -11.45 23.48
N PRO A 717 -3.52 -10.35 24.22
CA PRO A 717 -2.20 -9.79 24.47
C PRO A 717 -1.36 -10.70 25.38
N SER A 718 -0.04 -10.56 25.33
CA SER A 718 0.88 -11.29 26.20
C SER A 718 1.20 -10.52 27.49
N ILE A 719 0.16 -10.24 28.27
CA ILE A 719 0.23 -9.49 29.52
C ILE A 719 -0.41 -10.28 30.64
N ASN A 720 -0.03 -9.95 31.87
CA ASN A 720 -0.70 -10.43 33.06
C ASN A 720 -2.17 -9.99 33.06
N ASN A 721 -3.08 -10.92 33.35
CA ASN A 721 -4.54 -10.76 33.24
C ASN A 721 -5.02 -10.47 31.80
N GLY A 722 -4.24 -10.89 30.79
CA GLY A 722 -4.53 -10.73 29.37
C GLY A 722 -5.78 -11.49 28.90
N ALA A 723 -6.20 -12.54 29.61
CA ALA A 723 -7.43 -13.31 29.33
C ALA A 723 -8.74 -12.53 29.59
N ASN A 724 -8.68 -11.42 30.33
CA ASN A 724 -9.84 -10.63 30.75
C ASN A 724 -9.85 -9.27 30.03
N GLN A 725 -10.61 -8.29 30.52
CA GLN A 725 -10.66 -6.93 29.96
C GLN A 725 -9.27 -6.25 29.99
N ALA A 726 -8.48 -6.50 28.96
CA ALA A 726 -7.15 -5.95 28.77
C ALA A 726 -7.20 -4.53 28.19
N PRO A 727 -6.26 -3.64 28.56
CA PRO A 727 -6.09 -2.38 27.87
C PRO A 727 -5.66 -2.62 26.42
N TYR A 728 -5.98 -1.68 25.53
CA TYR A 728 -5.43 -1.70 24.18
C TYR A 728 -3.93 -1.38 24.23
N ILE A 729 -3.10 -2.31 23.74
CA ILE A 729 -1.64 -2.20 23.73
C ILE A 729 -1.14 -2.43 22.32
N SER A 730 -0.08 -1.73 21.93
CA SER A 730 0.55 -1.94 20.63
C SER A 730 2.06 -1.76 20.74
N ALA A 731 2.82 -2.60 20.02
CA ALA A 731 4.26 -2.43 19.87
C ALA A 731 4.66 -1.10 19.21
N PHE A 732 3.71 -0.39 18.58
CA PHE A 732 3.90 0.96 18.02
C PHE A 732 3.99 2.07 19.08
N PHE A 733 3.45 1.84 20.29
CA PHE A 733 3.43 2.86 21.33
C PHE A 733 4.62 2.71 22.28
N GLU A 734 4.79 3.74 23.11
CA GLU A 734 5.75 3.68 24.21
C GLU A 734 5.42 2.50 25.13
N ASP A 735 6.45 1.86 25.67
CA ASP A 735 6.25 0.72 26.55
C ASP A 735 5.65 1.20 27.89
N ASP A 736 4.42 0.77 28.18
CA ASP A 736 3.79 1.06 29.47
C ASP A 736 4.35 0.12 30.54
N ALA A 737 5.26 0.64 31.36
CA ALA A 737 5.89 -0.09 32.45
C ALA A 737 4.90 -0.55 33.55
N SER A 738 3.67 -0.01 33.60
CA SER A 738 2.64 -0.47 34.53
C SER A 738 1.96 -1.76 34.10
N VAL A 739 2.06 -2.10 32.80
CA VAL A 739 1.56 -3.35 32.25
C VAL A 739 2.66 -4.40 32.30
N VAL A 740 2.40 -5.52 32.99
CA VAL A 740 3.37 -6.61 33.15
C VAL A 740 3.26 -7.58 31.98
N LEU A 741 4.38 -7.87 31.32
CA LEU A 741 4.48 -8.89 30.27
C LEU A 741 4.28 -10.29 30.89
N ASP A 742 3.37 -11.09 30.35
CA ASP A 742 3.21 -12.52 30.69
C ASP A 742 3.09 -13.34 29.39
N LEU A 743 4.22 -13.91 28.99
CA LEU A 743 4.32 -14.76 27.80
C LEU A 743 3.68 -16.14 28.00
N GLU A 744 3.68 -16.63 29.24
CA GLU A 744 3.11 -17.93 29.57
C GLU A 744 1.59 -17.87 29.64
N GLU A 745 0.99 -16.76 30.10
CA GLU A 745 -0.47 -16.58 30.06
C GLU A 745 -0.99 -16.65 28.63
N GLN A 746 -0.36 -15.95 27.69
CA GLN A 746 -0.73 -16.06 26.27
C GLN A 746 -0.63 -17.51 25.78
N ALA A 747 0.41 -18.26 26.18
CA ALA A 747 0.55 -19.67 25.83
C ALA A 747 -0.58 -20.54 26.42
N ARG A 748 -0.94 -20.32 27.70
CA ARG A 748 -2.06 -21.02 28.37
C ARG A 748 -3.38 -20.75 27.66
N ILE A 749 -3.62 -19.50 27.24
CA ILE A 749 -4.82 -19.10 26.47
C ILE A 749 -4.89 -19.86 25.13
N TYR A 750 -3.77 -19.89 24.39
CA TYR A 750 -3.70 -20.62 23.11
C TYR A 750 -3.86 -22.13 23.31
N GLU A 751 -3.28 -22.71 24.36
CA GLU A 751 -3.45 -24.13 24.66
C GLU A 751 -4.92 -24.46 24.98
N ALA A 752 -5.54 -23.63 25.83
CA ALA A 752 -6.93 -23.79 26.25
C ALA A 752 -7.90 -23.73 25.06
N VAL A 753 -7.75 -22.74 24.16
CA VAL A 753 -8.64 -22.62 23.00
C VAL A 753 -8.46 -23.79 22.04
N PHE A 754 -7.25 -24.28 21.81
CA PHE A 754 -7.05 -25.45 20.94
C PHE A 754 -7.60 -26.75 21.55
N ARG A 755 -7.48 -26.94 22.87
CA ARG A 755 -8.15 -28.05 23.57
C ARG A 755 -9.67 -27.98 23.41
N SER A 756 -10.24 -26.78 23.47
CA SER A 756 -11.68 -26.55 23.21
C SER A 756 -12.07 -26.85 21.75
N ILE A 757 -11.26 -26.42 20.77
CA ILE A 757 -11.48 -26.68 19.33
C ILE A 757 -11.33 -28.15 18.97
N ALA A 758 -10.42 -28.88 19.64
CA ALA A 758 -10.21 -30.31 19.42
C ALA A 758 -11.50 -31.13 19.63
N GLU A 759 -12.34 -30.72 20.59
CA GLU A 759 -13.61 -31.36 20.93
C GLU A 759 -14.80 -30.92 20.04
N ARG A 760 -14.61 -29.91 19.19
CA ARG A 760 -15.67 -29.29 18.37
C ARG A 760 -15.36 -29.42 16.87
N GLU A 761 -15.81 -30.52 16.26
CA GLU A 761 -15.58 -30.82 14.83
C GLU A 761 -16.17 -29.78 13.87
N TRP A 762 -17.13 -28.97 14.34
CA TRP A 762 -17.75 -27.89 13.58
C TRP A 762 -16.89 -26.62 13.50
N ILE A 763 -15.82 -26.50 14.29
CA ILE A 763 -14.80 -25.46 14.13
C ILE A 763 -13.71 -25.99 13.19
N VAL A 764 -13.57 -25.37 12.03
CA VAL A 764 -12.72 -25.84 10.93
C VAL A 764 -11.63 -24.85 10.53
N GLY A 765 -11.33 -23.87 11.38
CA GLY A 765 -10.25 -22.94 11.12
C GLY A 765 -9.91 -22.07 12.32
N PHE A 766 -8.66 -21.64 12.39
CA PHE A 766 -8.16 -20.79 13.46
C PHE A 766 -7.05 -19.88 12.92
N LEU A 767 -7.24 -18.57 13.07
CA LEU A 767 -6.29 -17.54 12.64
C LEU A 767 -5.96 -16.60 13.81
N PRO A 768 -4.73 -16.62 14.37
CA PRO A 768 -4.28 -15.59 15.28
C PRO A 768 -4.23 -14.24 14.55
N PHE A 769 -4.72 -13.20 15.21
CA PHE A 769 -4.78 -11.85 14.66
C PHE A 769 -3.48 -11.09 14.91
N GLY A 770 -3.07 -10.25 13.97
CA GLY A 770 -1.97 -9.31 14.16
C GLY A 770 -0.58 -9.95 14.14
N TYR A 771 -0.40 -11.09 13.46
CA TYR A 771 0.91 -11.75 13.38
C TYR A 771 1.92 -10.83 12.64
N SER A 772 2.91 -10.36 13.38
CA SER A 772 3.83 -9.31 12.91
C SER A 772 4.77 -9.77 11.78
N TYR A 773 5.21 -8.82 10.94
CA TYR A 773 6.23 -9.04 9.90
C TYR A 773 7.67 -9.12 10.46
N ILE A 774 7.88 -8.80 11.74
CA ILE A 774 9.15 -9.00 12.44
C ILE A 774 8.94 -9.72 13.77
N THR A 775 9.99 -10.36 14.28
CA THR A 775 9.93 -11.10 15.55
C THR A 775 9.96 -10.14 16.75
N LEU A 776 8.93 -10.20 17.61
CA LEU A 776 8.68 -9.25 18.71
C LEU A 776 8.37 -9.99 20.04
N PRO A 777 9.33 -10.73 20.61
CA PRO A 777 9.11 -11.59 21.77
C PRO A 777 8.75 -10.82 23.04
N GLU A 778 9.15 -9.56 23.17
CA GLU A 778 8.81 -8.73 24.34
C GLU A 778 7.66 -7.75 24.07
N SER A 779 7.07 -7.73 22.87
CA SER A 779 5.88 -6.89 22.68
C SER A 779 4.74 -7.39 23.55
N LYS A 780 3.93 -6.46 24.06
CA LYS A 780 2.78 -6.78 24.93
C LYS A 780 1.47 -6.97 24.15
N ASP A 781 1.47 -6.68 22.86
CA ASP A 781 0.31 -6.82 21.97
C ASP A 781 0.03 -8.29 21.59
N GLU A 782 -0.98 -8.48 20.74
CA GLU A 782 -1.60 -9.78 20.47
C GLU A 782 -0.77 -10.69 19.56
N THR A 783 0.29 -10.15 18.93
CA THR A 783 1.19 -10.97 18.10
C THR A 783 1.79 -12.10 18.93
N ILE A 784 1.88 -13.29 18.34
CA ILE A 784 2.52 -14.46 18.95
C ILE A 784 3.94 -14.69 18.41
N ARG A 785 4.36 -13.96 17.38
CA ARG A 785 5.62 -14.22 16.66
C ARG A 785 6.83 -14.08 17.58
N GLY A 786 7.51 -15.20 17.85
CA GLY A 786 8.64 -15.30 18.77
C GLY A 786 8.26 -15.55 20.23
N LYS A 787 6.99 -15.87 20.52
CA LYS A 787 6.48 -16.11 21.89
C LYS A 787 6.07 -17.59 22.07
N PRO A 788 6.00 -18.11 23.31
CA PRO A 788 5.51 -19.45 23.63
C PRO A 788 4.21 -19.88 22.93
N ALA A 789 3.25 -18.96 22.76
CA ALA A 789 1.99 -19.23 22.08
C ALA A 789 2.17 -19.71 20.62
N GLU A 790 3.25 -19.32 19.95
CA GLU A 790 3.60 -19.80 18.60
C GLU A 790 4.03 -21.28 18.59
N ILE A 791 4.66 -21.77 19.66
CA ILE A 791 4.99 -23.19 19.82
C ILE A 791 3.69 -24.00 19.95
N VAL A 792 2.76 -23.52 20.77
CA VAL A 792 1.44 -24.14 20.95
C VAL A 792 0.69 -24.21 19.62
N LEU A 793 0.63 -23.10 18.90
CA LEU A 793 0.02 -23.00 17.58
C LEU A 793 0.63 -24.02 16.60
N SER A 794 1.96 -24.04 16.48
CA SER A 794 2.67 -24.92 15.54
C SER A 794 2.39 -26.40 15.81
N GLY A 795 2.42 -26.83 17.09
CA GLY A 795 2.16 -28.23 17.43
C GLY A 795 0.71 -28.67 17.15
N TYR A 796 -0.28 -27.81 17.42
CA TYR A 796 -1.67 -28.11 17.04
C TYR A 796 -1.87 -28.09 15.52
N TYR A 797 -1.28 -27.14 14.80
CA TYR A 797 -1.34 -27.11 13.34
C TYR A 797 -0.73 -28.36 12.71
N GLN A 798 0.41 -28.83 13.20
CA GLN A 798 0.98 -30.11 12.79
C GLN A 798 0.01 -31.27 13.02
N ALA A 799 -0.62 -31.35 14.19
CA ALA A 799 -1.58 -32.40 14.50
C ALA A 799 -2.82 -32.39 13.58
N PHE A 800 -3.33 -31.19 13.22
CA PHE A 800 -4.41 -31.07 12.24
C PHE A 800 -3.97 -31.53 10.83
N ARG A 801 -2.71 -31.28 10.44
CA ARG A 801 -2.15 -31.77 9.15
C ARG A 801 -2.04 -33.29 9.12
N ASP A 802 -1.57 -33.91 10.19
CA ASP A 802 -1.40 -35.37 10.29
C ASP A 802 -2.73 -36.12 10.22
N LEU A 803 -3.78 -35.54 10.81
CA LEU A 803 -5.14 -36.08 10.72
C LEU A 803 -5.63 -36.14 9.26
N LYS A 804 -5.34 -35.11 8.47
CA LYS A 804 -5.68 -35.04 7.03
C LYS A 804 -4.89 -36.08 6.21
N ALA A 805 -3.58 -36.20 6.46
CA ALA A 805 -2.73 -37.17 5.76
C ALA A 805 -3.16 -38.63 6.01
N THR A 806 -3.58 -38.94 7.23
CA THR A 806 -4.03 -40.29 7.61
C THR A 806 -5.33 -40.69 6.89
N LYS A 807 -6.24 -39.74 6.61
CA LYS A 807 -7.44 -39.99 5.80
C LYS A 807 -7.10 -40.30 4.34
N ASN A 808 -6.18 -39.55 3.74
CA ASN A 808 -5.77 -39.74 2.33
C ASN A 808 -5.05 -41.08 2.10
N ASN A 809 -4.24 -41.54 3.06
CA ASN A 809 -3.54 -42.84 2.98
C ASN A 809 -4.46 -44.07 3.14
N LYS A 810 -5.68 -43.92 3.66
CA LYS A 810 -6.65 -45.03 3.80
C LYS A 810 -7.51 -45.26 2.54
N GLY A 811 -7.15 -44.69 1.38
CA GLY A 811 -7.80 -44.99 0.10
C GLY A 811 -9.18 -44.34 -0.08
N TYR A 812 -9.58 -43.42 0.80
CA TYR A 812 -10.75 -42.58 0.56
C TYR A 812 -10.34 -41.44 -0.38
N ALA A 813 -10.36 -41.70 -1.69
CA ALA A 813 -10.35 -40.64 -2.68
C ALA A 813 -11.65 -39.84 -2.54
N VAL A 814 -11.67 -38.86 -1.64
CA VAL A 814 -12.73 -37.86 -1.58
C VAL A 814 -12.46 -36.86 -2.70
N CYS A 815 -13.00 -37.17 -3.87
CA CYS A 815 -13.26 -36.15 -4.87
C CYS A 815 -14.21 -35.14 -4.24
N PHE A 816 -13.72 -33.93 -3.94
CA PHE A 816 -14.59 -32.76 -3.88
C PHE A 816 -15.14 -32.52 -5.29
N THR A 817 -16.22 -33.22 -5.66
CA THR A 817 -17.00 -32.85 -6.84
C THR A 817 -17.75 -31.57 -6.52
N ARG A 818 -17.13 -30.45 -6.90
CA ARG A 818 -17.73 -29.12 -7.05
C ARG A 818 -19.05 -29.25 -7.84
N PRO A 819 -20.23 -28.96 -7.28
CA PRO A 819 -21.51 -29.10 -8.00
C PRO A 819 -21.61 -28.22 -9.26
N ASN A 820 -20.81 -27.15 -9.36
CA ASN A 820 -20.92 -26.16 -10.45
C ASN A 820 -19.79 -26.18 -11.49
N LEU A 821 -18.79 -27.08 -11.40
CA LEU A 821 -17.69 -27.08 -12.37
C LEU A 821 -18.03 -27.77 -13.71
N LEU A 822 -19.03 -28.66 -13.71
CA LEU A 822 -19.44 -29.43 -14.91
C LEU A 822 -20.30 -28.63 -15.90
N ALA A 823 -20.81 -27.45 -15.51
CA ALA A 823 -21.65 -26.62 -16.39
C ALA A 823 -20.87 -25.52 -17.14
N ARG A 824 -19.64 -25.17 -16.74
CA ARG A 824 -18.87 -24.07 -17.35
C ARG A 824 -17.72 -24.50 -18.26
N THR A 825 -17.36 -25.79 -18.30
CA THR A 825 -16.27 -26.31 -19.15
C THR A 825 -16.64 -26.45 -20.64
N LEU A 826 -17.84 -26.02 -21.06
CA LEU A 826 -18.33 -26.17 -22.44
C LEU A 826 -18.41 -24.86 -23.25
N HIS A 827 -17.94 -23.71 -22.74
CA HIS A 827 -18.00 -22.44 -23.50
C HIS A 827 -16.68 -21.65 -23.61
N SER A 828 -15.55 -22.17 -23.16
CA SER A 828 -14.23 -21.57 -23.37
C SER A 828 -13.27 -22.58 -23.98
N SER A 829 -13.43 -22.87 -25.27
CA SER A 829 -12.47 -23.65 -26.04
C SER A 829 -12.31 -23.04 -27.42
N ASN A 830 -11.39 -22.08 -27.53
CA ASN A 830 -10.75 -21.69 -28.79
C ASN A 830 -9.34 -21.17 -28.50
N MET A 831 -8.44 -22.09 -28.15
CA MET A 831 -7.00 -21.94 -28.45
C MET A 831 -6.50 -23.30 -28.91
N LEU A 832 -6.32 -23.41 -30.23
CA LEU A 832 -5.94 -24.61 -30.94
C LEU A 832 -4.59 -24.35 -31.59
N VAL A 833 -3.47 -24.80 -31.00
CA VAL A 833 -2.22 -25.05 -31.73
C VAL A 833 -1.46 -26.26 -31.14
N ALA A 834 -1.58 -27.36 -31.87
CA ALA A 834 -0.61 -28.42 -32.17
C ALA A 834 0.27 -29.04 -31.06
N ILE A 835 -0.17 -30.22 -30.59
CA ILE A 835 0.68 -31.26 -30.00
C ILE A 835 1.26 -32.14 -31.13
N GLY A 836 2.60 -32.13 -31.26
CA GLY A 836 3.35 -33.08 -32.07
C GLY A 836 3.70 -34.35 -31.26
N ARG A 837 3.14 -35.48 -31.70
CA ARG A 837 3.36 -36.85 -31.20
C ARG A 837 4.84 -37.22 -30.96
N ARG A 838 5.08 -37.94 -29.86
CA ARG A 838 5.70 -39.29 -29.88
C ARG A 838 5.48 -40.01 -28.55
N SER A 839 4.56 -40.98 -28.56
CA SER A 839 4.50 -42.07 -27.60
C SER A 839 5.48 -43.17 -28.00
N LYS A 840 6.11 -43.83 -27.02
CA LYS A 840 6.29 -45.29 -26.99
C LYS A 840 6.96 -45.78 -25.70
N TYR A 841 6.25 -46.70 -25.04
CA TYR A 841 6.73 -47.78 -24.16
C TYR A 841 7.30 -47.38 -22.78
N LEU A 842 7.10 -48.09 -21.67
CA LEU A 842 6.73 -49.50 -21.45
C LEU A 842 6.15 -49.66 -20.00
N SER A 843 5.30 -50.67 -19.88
CA SER A 843 4.55 -51.27 -18.76
C SER A 843 5.15 -51.41 -17.34
N MET A 844 4.21 -51.48 -16.37
CA MET A 844 4.10 -52.37 -15.19
C MET A 844 5.22 -52.29 -14.13
N SER A 845 4.93 -52.18 -12.83
CA SER A 845 3.82 -52.66 -12.00
C SER A 845 3.47 -51.70 -10.88
#